data_AF-A0A3L7SC57-F1
#
_entry.id   AF-A0A3L7SC57-F1
#
_cell.length_a   1.000
_cell.length_b   1.000
_cell.length_c   1.000
_cell.angle_alpha   90.00
_cell.angle_beta   90.00
_cell.angle_gamma   90.00
#
_symmetry.space_group_name_H-M   'P 1'
#
loop_
_entity.id
_entity.type
_entity.pdbx_description
1 polymer ?
#
loop_
_entity_poly.entity_id
_entity_poly.type
_entity_poly.pdbx_seq_one_letter_code
_entity_poly.pdbx_strand_id
1 'polypeptide(L)'
;MPFTRLQDLSKLVNAIDTAMARHDEQGLVAIRDLLPNLHETVDAVNAALGEVEALLFEGLRDEAIALHDPEFPALAARLNLQDRATWPQVEQYFASEGIGPPPAVDFDTLSALESAHSELEPLSRTLDKLRRMTLERAPLGRRLAVLRKLGELDPTKPVWAELIAAHEQVRHGELKDAVRQALAARDPAAIATLHDELTASGWTVPVPKEYVRATRGADAWLRLRDVVTEGEAAAAALEAWYARAVLQPPTLEMVDEARRLRQRWEETRDEAAGCRAALAESPNVAALVRDEGLFGRFDVLPARTQPVLDWLGEQDTRDDTASRFAHACEQLEQHVERLPHWKVETAWLDSVAERQDEVARLCQEVPDLAYPEPLRVRVEEALAEVRARGARRHTMLLGAVVAGVVMAVLAIGLFMFGARRSQQLEKDRARLEKTLHQAQAGNFVEPPKFVAEVASAYAADEKIALLIEEIGVAVDEERERRGQVQEALARHAANVETARRKLTERTGLQRLEAWPDDVPAAAKAWRVARSLGGDPGHRVGQGDRAAKVPPEDCVESRHALKKEESEIVAGGDAQKELENEFREAATQAFKEELATIRGEADAALAGKDAQRARSLLQRLHSLRDKASMDKCATVDALLGGSVRRRVAPDEVAAIHEIEVMLQSPTQ
;
A
#
# COMPACT_ATOMS: atom_id res chain seq x y z
N MET A 1 -18.12 17.36 -54.97
CA MET A 1 -18.45 18.78 -54.70
C MET A 1 -18.90 18.83 -53.25
N PRO A 2 -18.31 19.68 -52.39
CA PRO A 2 -18.74 19.76 -50.99
C PRO A 2 -20.25 20.06 -50.95
N PHE A 3 -20.99 19.30 -50.16
CA PHE A 3 -22.45 19.33 -50.06
C PHE A 3 -22.95 20.77 -49.83
N THR A 4 -23.28 21.48 -50.90
CA THR A 4 -23.28 22.95 -50.87
C THR A 4 -24.42 23.58 -50.08
N ARG A 5 -25.35 22.85 -49.45
CA ARG A 5 -26.49 23.50 -48.81
C ARG A 5 -27.00 22.77 -47.57
N LEU A 6 -26.19 22.73 -46.52
CA LEU A 6 -26.67 22.41 -45.18
C LEU A 6 -27.88 23.29 -44.78
N GLN A 7 -27.91 24.53 -45.28
CA GLN A 7 -29.08 25.41 -45.18
C GLN A 7 -30.32 24.87 -45.90
N ASP A 8 -30.19 24.25 -47.07
CA ASP A 8 -31.34 23.69 -47.79
C ASP A 8 -31.80 22.37 -47.16
N LEU A 9 -30.86 21.54 -46.71
CA LEU A 9 -31.16 20.36 -45.90
C LEU A 9 -31.93 20.76 -44.63
N SER A 10 -31.45 21.77 -43.89
CA SER A 10 -32.11 22.30 -42.70
C SER A 10 -33.50 22.89 -43.01
N LYS A 11 -33.64 23.66 -44.09
CA LYS A 11 -34.95 24.18 -44.54
C LYS A 11 -35.92 23.05 -44.86
N LEU A 12 -35.48 22.02 -45.57
CA LEU A 12 -36.31 20.88 -45.94
C LEU A 12 -36.73 20.09 -44.69
N VAL A 13 -35.79 19.76 -43.81
CA VAL A 13 -36.07 19.07 -42.53
C VAL A 13 -37.10 19.86 -41.72
N ASN A 14 -36.93 21.18 -41.56
CA ASN A 14 -37.88 22.01 -40.81
C ASN A 14 -39.25 22.10 -41.49
N ALA A 15 -39.31 22.11 -42.83
CA ALA A 15 -40.56 22.07 -43.58
C ALA A 15 -41.30 20.74 -43.38
N ILE A 16 -40.59 19.61 -43.41
CA ILE A 16 -41.12 18.28 -43.14
C ILE A 16 -41.62 18.19 -41.70
N ASP A 17 -40.85 18.68 -40.73
CA ASP A 17 -41.27 18.68 -39.32
C ASP A 17 -42.53 19.51 -39.09
N THR A 18 -42.59 20.69 -39.71
CA THR A 18 -43.78 21.55 -39.66
C THR A 18 -44.98 20.85 -40.28
N ALA A 19 -44.79 20.14 -41.40
CA ALA A 19 -45.87 19.41 -42.06
C ALA A 19 -46.33 18.19 -41.24
N MET A 20 -45.41 17.43 -40.63
CA MET A 20 -45.72 16.26 -39.81
C MET A 20 -46.33 16.59 -38.45
N ALA A 21 -46.05 17.78 -37.91
CA ALA A 21 -46.69 18.29 -36.69
C ALA A 21 -48.15 18.70 -36.93
N ARG A 22 -48.53 18.96 -38.18
CA ARG A 22 -49.92 19.22 -38.56
C ARG A 22 -50.61 17.88 -38.78
N HIS A 23 -51.29 17.39 -37.75
CA HIS A 23 -52.06 16.13 -37.78
C HIS A 23 -53.36 16.22 -38.61
N ASP A 24 -53.37 17.03 -39.67
CA ASP A 24 -54.51 17.27 -40.54
C ASP A 24 -54.18 16.93 -42.02
N GLU A 25 -55.20 16.94 -42.87
CA GLU A 25 -55.06 16.67 -44.30
C GLU A 25 -54.11 17.65 -45.00
N GLN A 26 -54.02 18.90 -44.49
CA GLN A 26 -53.09 19.90 -45.02
C GLN A 26 -51.63 19.52 -44.75
N GLY A 27 -51.33 18.93 -43.59
CA GLY A 27 -50.03 18.36 -43.27
C GLY A 27 -49.65 17.25 -44.26
N LEU A 28 -50.55 16.31 -44.54
CA LEU A 28 -50.32 15.22 -45.50
C LEU A 28 -50.08 15.72 -46.93
N VAL A 29 -50.87 16.70 -47.39
CA VAL A 29 -50.67 17.36 -48.70
C VAL A 29 -49.32 18.08 -48.75
N ALA A 30 -48.93 18.77 -47.68
CA ALA A 30 -47.63 19.44 -47.63
C ALA A 30 -46.46 18.45 -47.70
N ILE A 31 -46.52 17.30 -47.01
CA ILE A 31 -45.47 16.27 -47.11
C ILE A 31 -45.41 15.69 -48.54
N ARG A 32 -46.57 15.44 -49.16
CA ARG A 32 -46.65 14.98 -50.55
C ARG A 32 -45.94 15.93 -51.51
N ASP A 33 -46.20 17.23 -51.36
CA ASP A 33 -45.61 18.26 -52.23
C ASP A 33 -44.09 18.43 -51.97
N LEU A 34 -43.60 18.07 -50.78
CA LEU A 34 -42.17 18.04 -50.42
C LEU A 34 -41.45 16.75 -50.83
N LEU A 35 -42.17 15.69 -51.19
CA LEU A 35 -41.60 14.35 -51.39
C LEU A 35 -40.55 14.26 -52.51
N PRO A 36 -40.70 14.92 -53.69
CA PRO A 36 -39.65 14.89 -54.71
C PRO A 36 -38.32 15.48 -54.22
N ASN A 37 -38.40 16.57 -53.46
CA ASN A 37 -37.21 17.19 -52.86
C ASN A 37 -36.62 16.29 -51.77
N LEU A 38 -37.47 15.57 -51.02
CA LEU A 38 -37.02 14.59 -50.03
C LEU A 38 -36.26 13.42 -50.68
N HIS A 39 -36.80 12.83 -51.76
CA HIS A 39 -36.12 11.76 -52.52
C HIS A 39 -34.72 12.19 -52.96
N GLU A 40 -34.64 13.31 -53.67
CA GLU A 40 -33.36 13.84 -54.18
C GLU A 40 -32.38 14.14 -53.03
N THR A 41 -32.89 14.67 -51.91
CA THR A 41 -32.04 14.99 -50.76
C THR A 41 -31.55 13.74 -50.03
N VAL A 42 -32.37 12.70 -49.86
CA VAL A 42 -31.94 11.45 -49.22
C VAL A 42 -30.93 10.72 -50.09
N ASP A 43 -31.12 10.67 -51.42
CA ASP A 43 -30.14 10.07 -52.32
C ASP A 43 -28.79 10.80 -52.26
N ALA A 44 -28.83 12.15 -52.20
CA ALA A 44 -27.63 12.94 -52.02
C ALA A 44 -26.96 12.70 -50.65
N VAL A 45 -27.74 12.60 -49.57
CA VAL A 45 -27.24 12.28 -48.22
C VAL A 45 -26.60 10.90 -48.19
N ASN A 46 -27.21 9.88 -48.79
CA ASN A 46 -26.65 8.54 -48.86
C ASN A 46 -25.40 8.48 -49.73
N ALA A 47 -25.34 9.25 -50.82
CA ALA A 47 -24.12 9.37 -51.61
C ALA A 47 -22.97 10.00 -50.79
N ALA A 48 -23.27 11.04 -50.00
CA ALA A 48 -22.32 11.67 -49.09
C ALA A 48 -21.86 10.71 -47.98
N LEU A 49 -22.79 9.98 -47.37
CA LEU A 49 -22.48 8.92 -46.40
C LEU A 49 -21.61 7.83 -47.02
N GLY A 50 -21.84 7.42 -48.28
CA GLY A 50 -20.97 6.47 -48.97
C GLY A 50 -19.52 6.97 -49.15
N GLU A 51 -19.30 8.27 -49.33
CA GLU A 51 -17.95 8.86 -49.32
C GLU A 51 -17.31 8.79 -47.93
N VAL A 52 -18.09 9.06 -46.88
CA VAL A 52 -17.66 8.93 -45.47
C VAL A 52 -17.32 7.47 -45.13
N GLU A 53 -18.16 6.52 -45.55
CA GLU A 53 -17.95 5.09 -45.32
C GLU A 53 -16.62 4.64 -45.92
N ALA A 54 -16.32 5.06 -47.15
CA ALA A 54 -15.05 4.75 -47.81
C ALA A 54 -13.84 5.28 -47.00
N LEU A 55 -13.92 6.51 -46.51
CA LEU A 55 -12.84 7.11 -45.69
C LEU A 55 -12.70 6.40 -44.33
N LEU A 56 -13.81 6.09 -43.66
CA LEU A 56 -13.80 5.35 -42.40
C LEU A 56 -13.22 3.94 -42.60
N PHE A 57 -13.55 3.28 -43.71
CA PHE A 57 -13.03 1.97 -44.07
C PHE A 57 -11.51 1.99 -44.35
N GLU A 58 -11.01 3.07 -44.96
CA GLU A 58 -9.57 3.31 -45.16
C GLU A 58 -8.84 3.71 -43.85
N GLY A 59 -9.58 3.95 -42.76
CA GLY A 59 -9.03 4.40 -41.48
C GLY A 59 -8.75 5.91 -41.42
N LEU A 60 -9.19 6.67 -42.42
CA LEU A 60 -9.04 8.13 -42.55
C LEU A 60 -10.18 8.85 -41.81
N ARG A 61 -10.24 8.66 -40.49
CA ARG A 61 -11.33 9.18 -39.65
C ARG A 61 -11.38 10.70 -39.60
N ASP A 62 -10.21 11.34 -39.53
CA ASP A 62 -10.11 12.80 -39.46
C ASP A 62 -10.64 13.45 -40.73
N GLU A 63 -10.33 12.85 -41.89
CA GLU A 63 -10.84 13.24 -43.21
C GLU A 63 -12.34 12.98 -43.34
N ALA A 64 -12.82 11.82 -42.88
CA ALA A 64 -14.24 11.47 -42.91
C ALA A 64 -15.09 12.49 -42.13
N ILE A 65 -14.62 12.89 -40.95
CA ILE A 65 -15.26 13.90 -40.11
C ILE A 65 -15.16 15.30 -40.75
N ALA A 66 -14.00 15.65 -41.33
CA ALA A 66 -13.79 16.97 -41.93
C ALA A 66 -14.53 17.15 -43.28
N LEU A 67 -14.96 16.07 -43.92
CA LEU A 67 -15.66 16.10 -45.21
C LEU A 67 -17.00 16.83 -45.13
N HIS A 68 -17.67 16.77 -43.97
CA HIS A 68 -18.97 17.37 -43.74
C HIS A 68 -18.98 18.28 -42.51
N ASP A 69 -19.99 19.14 -42.45
CA ASP A 69 -20.21 20.00 -41.29
C ASP A 69 -20.66 19.18 -40.08
N PRO A 70 -20.26 19.53 -38.84
CA PRO A 70 -20.69 18.84 -37.63
C PRO A 70 -22.22 18.72 -37.44
N GLU A 71 -23.03 19.59 -38.06
CA GLU A 71 -24.50 19.51 -38.00
C GLU A 71 -25.09 18.46 -38.97
N PHE A 72 -24.29 17.97 -39.93
CA PHE A 72 -24.75 17.04 -40.97
C PHE A 72 -25.38 15.76 -40.39
N PRO A 73 -24.79 15.05 -39.41
CA PRO A 73 -25.36 13.80 -38.94
C PRO A 73 -26.75 13.97 -38.30
N ALA A 74 -26.89 15.00 -37.47
CA ALA A 74 -28.15 15.31 -36.80
C ALA A 74 -29.26 15.72 -37.79
N LEU A 75 -28.91 16.41 -38.88
CA LEU A 75 -29.86 16.76 -39.94
C LEU A 75 -30.22 15.55 -40.81
N ALA A 76 -29.26 14.69 -41.14
CA ALA A 76 -29.48 13.46 -41.88
C ALA A 76 -30.38 12.48 -41.11
N ALA A 77 -30.16 12.30 -39.81
CA ALA A 77 -31.00 11.45 -38.95
C ALA A 77 -32.47 11.89 -38.97
N ARG A 78 -32.74 13.21 -39.01
CA ARG A 78 -34.10 13.75 -39.07
C ARG A 78 -34.82 13.47 -40.39
N LEU A 79 -34.11 13.17 -41.48
CA LEU A 79 -34.75 12.76 -42.74
C LEU A 79 -35.35 11.36 -42.67
N ASN A 80 -35.03 10.57 -41.64
CA ASN A 80 -35.70 9.29 -41.44
C ASN A 80 -37.13 9.50 -40.96
N LEU A 81 -38.07 9.28 -41.86
CA LEU A 81 -39.46 9.40 -41.53
C LEU A 81 -39.99 8.16 -40.82
N GLN A 82 -39.35 6.99 -40.99
CA GLN A 82 -39.87 5.70 -40.52
C GLN A 82 -40.00 5.61 -39.00
N ASP A 83 -39.13 6.29 -38.26
CA ASP A 83 -39.13 6.29 -36.79
C ASP A 83 -40.15 7.26 -36.18
N ARG A 84 -40.84 8.04 -37.00
CA ARG A 84 -41.76 9.08 -36.53
C ARG A 84 -43.13 8.50 -36.21
N ALA A 85 -43.71 8.90 -35.09
CA ALA A 85 -45.00 8.36 -34.62
C ALA A 85 -46.16 8.55 -35.63
N THR A 86 -46.11 9.57 -36.49
CA THR A 86 -47.14 9.83 -37.52
C THR A 86 -46.87 9.09 -38.82
N TRP A 87 -45.74 8.40 -38.96
CA TRP A 87 -45.35 7.71 -40.20
C TRP A 87 -46.36 6.69 -40.71
N PRO A 88 -46.96 5.81 -39.88
CA PRO A 88 -47.93 4.83 -40.38
C PRO A 88 -49.14 5.47 -41.09
N GLN A 89 -49.55 6.68 -40.65
CA GLN A 89 -50.64 7.43 -41.26
C GLN A 89 -50.23 8.04 -42.60
N VAL A 90 -49.00 8.58 -42.67
CA VAL A 90 -48.42 9.14 -43.89
C VAL A 90 -48.20 8.04 -44.94
N GLU A 91 -47.68 6.89 -44.52
CA GLU A 91 -47.45 5.73 -45.38
C GLU A 91 -48.77 5.18 -45.94
N GLN A 92 -49.81 5.06 -45.10
CA GLN A 92 -51.14 4.65 -45.57
C GLN A 92 -51.72 5.64 -46.58
N TYR A 93 -51.54 6.95 -46.34
CA TYR A 93 -51.97 8.00 -47.28
C TYR A 93 -51.22 7.88 -48.62
N PHE A 94 -49.89 7.75 -48.59
CA PHE A 94 -49.08 7.58 -49.80
C PHE A 94 -49.43 6.32 -50.58
N ALA A 95 -49.67 5.21 -49.88
CA ALA A 95 -50.13 3.97 -50.52
C ALA A 95 -51.47 4.15 -51.24
N SER A 96 -52.40 4.94 -50.67
CA SER A 96 -53.69 5.22 -51.30
C SER A 96 -53.60 6.10 -52.56
N GLU A 97 -52.58 6.97 -52.60
CA GLU A 97 -52.27 7.85 -53.76
C GLU A 97 -51.34 7.16 -54.78
N GLY A 98 -50.91 5.93 -54.54
CA GLY A 98 -49.97 5.20 -55.41
C GLY A 98 -48.55 5.76 -55.37
N ILE A 99 -48.18 6.46 -54.29
CA ILE A 99 -46.87 7.07 -54.08
C ILE A 99 -45.99 6.10 -53.28
N GLY A 100 -44.81 5.78 -53.79
CA GLY A 100 -43.84 4.94 -53.09
C GLY A 100 -43.19 5.67 -51.91
N PRO A 101 -42.76 4.94 -50.85
CA PRO A 101 -42.05 5.55 -49.74
C PRO A 101 -40.69 6.14 -50.18
N PRO A 102 -40.15 7.12 -49.45
CA PRO A 102 -38.79 7.61 -49.67
C PRO A 102 -37.73 6.53 -49.40
N PRO A 103 -36.55 6.62 -50.07
CA PRO A 103 -35.43 5.76 -49.72
C PRO A 103 -35.06 5.98 -48.25
N ALA A 104 -34.56 4.94 -47.61
CA ALA A 104 -34.09 5.05 -46.23
C ALA A 104 -32.71 5.74 -46.21
N VAL A 105 -32.46 6.55 -45.19
CA VAL A 105 -31.11 7.05 -44.89
C VAL A 105 -30.26 5.86 -44.40
N ASP A 106 -29.02 5.79 -44.84
CA ASP A 106 -28.07 4.77 -44.38
C ASP A 106 -27.62 5.04 -42.93
N PHE A 107 -28.39 4.50 -41.98
CA PHE A 107 -28.15 4.70 -40.54
C PHE A 107 -26.89 4.03 -40.02
N ASP A 108 -26.46 2.94 -40.65
CA ASP A 108 -25.28 2.21 -40.18
C ASP A 108 -24.04 3.09 -40.38
N THR A 109 -23.91 3.69 -41.56
CA THR A 109 -22.84 4.65 -41.87
C THR A 109 -22.98 5.94 -41.07
N LEU A 110 -24.19 6.46 -40.90
CA LEU A 110 -24.46 7.65 -40.09
C LEU A 110 -24.04 7.46 -38.62
N SER A 111 -24.38 6.31 -38.04
CA SER A 111 -24.00 5.91 -36.68
C SER A 111 -22.49 5.73 -36.55
N ALA A 112 -21.84 5.15 -37.57
CA ALA A 112 -20.38 5.04 -37.63
C ALA A 112 -19.70 6.44 -37.64
N LEU A 113 -20.26 7.41 -38.37
CA LEU A 113 -19.78 8.79 -38.39
C LEU A 113 -19.96 9.48 -37.02
N GLU A 114 -21.12 9.32 -36.37
CA GLU A 114 -21.37 9.87 -35.02
C GLU A 114 -20.44 9.25 -33.97
N SER A 115 -20.17 7.94 -34.06
CA SER A 115 -19.17 7.26 -33.22
C SER A 115 -17.79 7.85 -33.46
N ALA A 116 -17.39 8.03 -34.72
CA ALA A 116 -16.10 8.63 -35.07
C ALA A 116 -15.96 10.06 -34.50
N HIS A 117 -17.01 10.89 -34.58
CA HIS A 117 -17.03 12.21 -33.96
C HIS A 117 -16.85 12.16 -32.44
N SER A 118 -17.57 11.25 -31.78
CA SER A 118 -17.52 11.06 -30.32
C SER A 118 -16.14 10.59 -29.85
N GLU A 119 -15.49 9.73 -30.63
CA GLU A 119 -14.11 9.27 -30.39
C GLU A 119 -13.08 10.40 -30.59
N LEU A 120 -13.29 11.30 -31.55
CA LEU A 120 -12.35 12.37 -31.87
C LEU A 120 -12.47 13.58 -30.93
N GLU A 121 -13.64 13.85 -30.35
CA GLU A 121 -13.86 14.99 -29.44
C GLU A 121 -12.84 15.10 -28.27
N PRO A 122 -12.51 14.03 -27.51
CA PRO A 122 -11.50 14.12 -26.46
C PRO A 122 -10.09 14.43 -26.99
N LEU A 123 -9.79 14.00 -28.22
CA LEU A 123 -8.50 14.24 -28.88
C LEU A 123 -8.39 15.69 -29.35
N SER A 124 -9.43 16.25 -29.97
CA SER A 124 -9.42 17.60 -30.55
C SER A 124 -9.06 18.68 -29.53
N ARG A 125 -9.70 18.65 -28.35
CA ARG A 125 -9.41 19.59 -27.24
C ARG A 125 -7.96 19.48 -26.78
N THR A 126 -7.41 18.26 -26.76
CA THR A 126 -6.04 18.00 -26.31
C THR A 126 -5.02 18.42 -27.39
N LEU A 127 -5.33 18.23 -28.67
CA LEU A 127 -4.54 18.70 -29.81
C LEU A 127 -4.51 20.24 -29.89
N ASP A 128 -5.66 20.90 -29.73
CA ASP A 128 -5.74 22.37 -29.69
C ASP A 128 -4.91 22.95 -28.55
N LYS A 129 -4.94 22.29 -27.39
CA LYS A 129 -4.10 22.64 -26.25
C LYS A 129 -2.61 22.49 -26.59
N LEU A 130 -2.21 21.37 -27.20
CA LEU A 130 -0.83 21.15 -27.63
C LEU A 130 -0.38 22.20 -28.66
N ARG A 131 -1.22 22.50 -29.64
CA ARG A 131 -0.97 23.52 -30.67
C ARG A 131 -0.77 24.89 -30.04
N ARG A 132 -1.67 25.31 -29.13
CA ARG A 132 -1.55 26.57 -28.40
C ARG A 132 -0.25 26.63 -27.59
N MET A 133 0.07 25.58 -26.84
CA MET A 133 1.31 25.50 -26.07
C MET A 133 2.57 25.55 -26.94
N THR A 134 2.50 25.02 -28.16
CA THR A 134 3.61 25.07 -29.11
C THR A 134 3.80 26.47 -29.68
N LEU A 135 2.71 27.17 -30.02
CA LEU A 135 2.75 28.57 -30.46
C LEU A 135 3.25 29.51 -29.36
N GLU A 136 2.86 29.27 -28.11
CA GLU A 136 3.33 29.99 -26.92
C GLU A 136 4.75 29.63 -26.50
N ARG A 137 5.39 28.65 -27.15
CA ARG A 137 6.71 28.11 -26.78
C ARG A 137 6.77 27.66 -25.32
N ALA A 138 5.71 27.01 -24.83
CA ALA A 138 5.64 26.51 -23.47
C ALA A 138 6.79 25.52 -23.15
N PRO A 139 7.22 25.42 -21.88
CA PRO A 139 8.27 24.50 -21.46
C PRO A 139 8.01 23.07 -21.94
N LEU A 140 9.10 22.39 -22.35
CA LEU A 140 9.02 21.08 -22.99
C LEU A 140 8.35 20.01 -22.11
N GLY A 141 8.63 20.02 -20.80
CA GLY A 141 7.97 19.12 -19.85
C GLY A 141 6.44 19.26 -19.83
N ARG A 142 5.91 20.49 -19.94
CA ARG A 142 4.46 20.71 -20.02
C ARG A 142 3.88 20.21 -21.34
N ARG A 143 4.60 20.39 -22.46
CA ARG A 143 4.19 19.86 -23.78
C ARG A 143 4.22 18.33 -23.81
N LEU A 144 5.25 17.71 -23.23
CA LEU A 144 5.37 16.26 -23.06
C LEU A 144 4.20 15.66 -22.27
N ALA A 145 3.76 16.31 -21.20
CA ALA A 145 2.59 15.85 -20.44
C ALA A 145 1.31 15.79 -21.29
N VAL A 146 1.11 16.76 -22.19
CA VAL A 146 -0.03 16.76 -23.12
C VAL A 146 0.15 15.70 -24.22
N LEU A 147 1.36 15.52 -24.73
CA LEU A 147 1.67 14.46 -25.71
C LEU A 147 1.45 13.06 -25.16
N ARG A 148 1.87 12.78 -23.92
CA ARG A 148 1.62 11.50 -23.25
C ARG A 148 0.13 11.23 -23.10
N LYS A 149 -0.64 12.25 -22.69
CA LYS A 149 -2.11 12.15 -22.64
C LYS A 149 -2.73 11.86 -24.02
N LEU A 150 -2.20 12.43 -25.10
CA LEU A 150 -2.64 12.09 -26.46
C LEU A 150 -2.33 10.63 -26.81
N GLY A 151 -1.14 10.14 -26.47
CA GLY A 151 -0.78 8.73 -26.68
C GLY A 151 -1.62 7.75 -25.86
N GLU A 152 -2.07 8.15 -24.66
CA GLU A 152 -3.02 7.37 -23.85
C GLU A 152 -4.44 7.37 -24.44
N LEU A 153 -4.89 8.51 -25.00
CA LEU A 153 -6.21 8.64 -25.63
C LEU A 153 -6.29 7.92 -26.98
N ASP A 154 -5.18 7.83 -27.70
CA ASP A 154 -5.08 7.17 -29.00
C ASP A 154 -3.84 6.26 -29.07
N PRO A 155 -3.87 5.09 -28.41
CA PRO A 155 -2.75 4.16 -28.44
C PRO A 155 -2.57 3.48 -29.81
N THR A 156 -3.51 3.64 -30.74
CA THR A 156 -3.49 2.98 -32.05
C THR A 156 -2.52 3.63 -33.03
N LYS A 157 -2.24 4.93 -32.88
CA LYS A 157 -1.34 5.66 -33.76
C LYS A 157 0.11 5.64 -33.22
N PRO A 158 1.06 4.94 -33.88
CA PRO A 158 2.44 4.85 -33.41
C PRO A 158 3.19 6.19 -33.45
N VAL A 159 2.71 7.15 -34.26
CA VAL A 159 3.26 8.51 -34.35
C VAL A 159 3.35 9.21 -32.99
N TRP A 160 2.44 8.92 -32.05
CA TRP A 160 2.49 9.50 -30.72
C TRP A 160 3.70 9.03 -29.92
N ALA A 161 4.00 7.73 -29.98
CA ALA A 161 5.16 7.16 -29.31
C ALA A 161 6.48 7.73 -29.87
N GLU A 162 6.59 7.87 -31.19
CA GLU A 162 7.73 8.48 -31.87
C GLU A 162 7.92 9.95 -31.48
N LEU A 163 6.83 10.73 -31.47
CA LEU A 163 6.85 12.14 -31.07
C LEU A 163 7.21 12.31 -29.60
N ILE A 164 6.67 11.48 -28.70
CA ILE A 164 7.01 11.47 -27.29
C ILE A 164 8.51 11.19 -27.14
N ALA A 165 9.02 10.13 -27.77
CA ALA A 165 10.43 9.76 -27.69
C ALA A 165 11.36 10.87 -28.20
N ALA A 166 11.01 11.52 -29.31
CA ALA A 166 11.79 12.64 -29.85
C ALA A 166 11.80 13.85 -28.88
N HIS A 167 10.66 14.17 -28.26
CA HIS A 167 10.59 15.26 -27.27
C HIS A 167 11.31 14.91 -25.97
N GLU A 168 11.28 13.64 -25.54
CA GLU A 168 12.01 13.16 -24.37
C GLU A 168 13.53 13.26 -24.56
N GLN A 169 14.03 12.92 -25.74
CA GLN A 169 15.46 13.08 -26.08
C GLN A 169 15.91 14.55 -25.98
N VAL A 170 15.11 15.49 -26.49
CA VAL A 170 15.40 16.93 -26.35
C VAL A 170 15.34 17.34 -24.87
N ARG A 171 14.34 16.84 -24.13
CA ARG A 171 14.18 17.13 -22.70
C ARG A 171 15.35 16.62 -21.87
N HIS A 172 15.95 15.48 -22.21
CA HIS A 172 17.18 15.01 -21.57
C HIS A 172 18.33 16.03 -21.68
N GLY A 173 18.46 16.69 -22.84
CA GLY A 173 19.43 17.78 -23.03
C GLY A 173 19.15 18.96 -22.08
N GLU A 174 17.90 19.41 -22.00
CA GLU A 174 17.49 20.49 -21.09
C GLU A 174 17.70 20.11 -19.60
N LEU A 175 17.37 18.87 -19.23
CA LEU A 175 17.51 18.37 -17.86
C LEU A 175 18.97 18.27 -17.44
N LYS A 176 19.87 17.87 -18.35
CA LYS A 176 21.31 17.87 -18.07
C LYS A 176 21.82 19.27 -17.67
N ASP A 177 21.43 20.29 -18.44
CA ASP A 177 21.81 21.66 -18.13
C ASP A 177 21.13 22.19 -16.87
N ALA A 178 19.85 21.87 -16.65
CA ALA A 178 19.12 22.24 -15.45
C ALA A 178 19.72 21.61 -14.17
N VAL A 179 20.09 20.33 -14.20
CA VAL A 179 20.77 19.65 -13.08
C VAL A 179 22.10 20.32 -12.77
N ARG A 180 22.91 20.61 -13.81
CA ARG A 180 24.18 21.32 -13.63
C ARG A 180 23.99 22.71 -13.01
N GLN A 181 22.99 23.47 -13.48
CA GLN A 181 22.68 24.79 -12.95
C GLN A 181 22.18 24.73 -11.51
N ALA A 182 21.29 23.79 -11.18
CA ALA A 182 20.75 23.62 -9.83
C ALA A 182 21.84 23.21 -8.82
N LEU A 183 22.75 22.31 -9.21
CA LEU A 183 23.92 21.93 -8.40
C LEU A 183 24.87 23.11 -8.20
N ALA A 184 25.12 23.91 -9.24
CA ALA A 184 25.98 25.10 -9.14
C ALA A 184 25.35 26.20 -8.26
N ALA A 185 24.02 26.38 -8.36
CA ALA A 185 23.26 27.31 -7.54
C ALA A 185 23.07 26.85 -6.09
N ARG A 186 23.37 25.58 -5.78
CA ARG A 186 23.15 24.95 -4.47
C ARG A 186 21.70 25.09 -4.00
N ASP A 187 20.77 24.90 -4.94
CA ASP A 187 19.33 24.98 -4.67
C ASP A 187 18.73 23.57 -4.51
N PRO A 188 18.54 23.09 -3.27
CA PRO A 188 18.05 21.73 -3.03
C PRO A 188 16.60 21.53 -3.49
N ALA A 189 15.77 22.58 -3.50
CA ALA A 189 14.38 22.51 -3.97
C ALA A 189 14.32 22.28 -5.48
N ALA A 190 15.18 22.97 -6.23
CA ALA A 190 15.32 22.75 -7.66
C ALA A 190 15.86 21.34 -7.97
N ILE A 191 16.84 20.84 -7.21
CA ILE A 191 17.41 19.50 -7.42
C ILE A 191 16.38 18.41 -7.11
N ALA A 192 15.58 18.55 -6.04
CA ALA A 192 14.50 17.62 -5.70
C ALA A 192 13.44 17.56 -6.80
N THR A 193 12.98 18.73 -7.27
CA THR A 193 12.02 18.81 -8.39
C THR A 193 12.55 18.11 -9.65
N LEU A 194 13.85 18.28 -9.95
CA LEU A 194 14.50 17.59 -11.07
C LEU A 194 14.62 16.09 -10.82
N HIS A 195 14.88 15.65 -9.59
CA HIS A 195 14.94 14.23 -9.24
C HIS A 195 13.59 13.55 -9.45
N ASP A 196 12.49 14.17 -9.01
CA ASP A 196 11.13 13.68 -9.23
C ASP A 196 10.83 13.53 -10.72
N GLU A 197 11.17 14.53 -11.53
CA GLU A 197 10.98 14.46 -12.98
C GLU A 197 11.82 13.33 -13.61
N LEU A 198 13.08 13.15 -13.18
CA LEU A 198 14.00 12.12 -13.69
C LEU A 198 13.62 10.70 -13.25
N THR A 199 12.83 10.54 -12.18
CA THR A 199 12.44 9.23 -11.62
C THR A 199 10.99 8.84 -11.90
N ALA A 200 10.20 9.75 -12.48
CA ALA A 200 8.84 9.47 -12.92
C ALA A 200 8.76 8.24 -13.85
N SER A 201 7.72 7.41 -13.72
CA SER A 201 7.58 6.15 -14.48
C SER A 201 7.18 6.31 -15.95
N GLY A 202 6.98 7.55 -16.44
CA GLY A 202 6.41 7.84 -17.75
C GLY A 202 7.40 8.06 -18.90
N TRP A 203 8.70 7.81 -18.69
CA TRP A 203 9.72 7.96 -19.73
C TRP A 203 9.74 6.74 -20.65
N THR A 204 9.54 6.95 -21.96
CA THR A 204 9.70 5.90 -22.97
C THR A 204 11.16 5.73 -23.36
N VAL A 205 11.92 6.84 -23.37
CA VAL A 205 13.37 6.85 -23.54
C VAL A 205 14.02 6.76 -22.16
N PRO A 206 14.86 5.74 -21.88
CA PRO A 206 15.42 5.56 -20.55
C PRO A 206 16.28 6.76 -20.15
N VAL A 207 15.96 7.32 -18.98
CA VAL A 207 16.69 8.45 -18.40
C VAL A 207 18.13 8.03 -18.06
N PRO A 208 19.16 8.80 -18.45
CA PRO A 208 20.54 8.49 -18.10
C PRO A 208 20.74 8.40 -16.58
N LYS A 209 21.24 7.25 -16.10
CA LYS A 209 21.44 6.95 -14.67
C LYS A 209 22.34 7.98 -13.96
N GLU A 210 23.23 8.63 -14.71
CA GLU A 210 24.11 9.67 -14.21
C GLU A 210 23.33 10.87 -13.66
N TYR A 211 22.23 11.26 -14.31
CA TYR A 211 21.40 12.39 -13.88
C TYR A 211 20.64 12.05 -12.61
N VAL A 212 20.01 10.87 -12.59
CA VAL A 212 19.33 10.34 -11.40
C VAL A 212 20.28 10.25 -10.22
N ARG A 213 21.51 9.74 -10.43
CA ARG A 213 22.54 9.66 -9.38
C ARG A 213 23.02 11.04 -8.93
N ALA A 214 23.08 12.02 -9.82
CA ALA A 214 23.52 13.38 -9.51
C ALA A 214 22.50 14.14 -8.64
N THR A 215 21.20 13.85 -8.79
CA THR A 215 20.13 14.50 -8.02
C THR A 215 19.62 13.69 -6.84
N ARG A 216 20.00 12.41 -6.71
CA ARG A 216 19.61 11.55 -5.58
C ARG A 216 20.02 12.19 -4.25
N GLY A 217 19.13 12.12 -3.26
CA GLY A 217 19.36 12.65 -1.91
C GLY A 217 19.02 14.13 -1.73
N ALA A 218 18.47 14.80 -2.75
CA ALA A 218 18.02 16.19 -2.63
C ALA A 218 16.91 16.38 -1.58
N ASP A 219 15.95 15.44 -1.49
CA ASP A 219 14.90 15.49 -0.46
C ASP A 219 15.47 15.36 0.95
N ALA A 220 16.46 14.48 1.14
CA ALA A 220 17.17 14.34 2.41
C ALA A 220 17.96 15.61 2.77
N TRP A 221 18.48 16.35 1.77
CA TRP A 221 19.11 17.65 2.00
C TRP A 221 18.09 18.71 2.39
N LEU A 222 16.96 18.84 1.68
CA LEU A 222 15.86 19.74 2.05
C LEU A 222 15.41 19.48 3.49
N ARG A 223 15.08 18.21 3.78
CA ARG A 223 14.64 17.81 5.12
C ARG A 223 15.69 18.11 6.18
N LEU A 224 16.98 17.85 5.89
CA LEU A 224 18.05 18.16 6.84
C LEU A 224 18.14 19.66 7.15
N ARG A 225 17.92 20.56 6.19
CA ARG A 225 17.89 22.02 6.48
C ARG A 225 16.79 22.38 7.48
N ASP A 226 15.59 21.82 7.28
CA ASP A 226 14.45 22.05 8.16
C ASP A 226 14.74 21.48 9.55
N VAL A 227 15.20 20.22 9.61
CA VAL A 227 15.54 19.53 10.86
C VAL A 227 16.67 20.23 11.62
N VAL A 228 17.69 20.76 10.93
CA VAL A 228 18.76 21.55 11.58
C VAL A 228 18.19 22.83 12.17
N THR A 229 17.30 23.52 11.46
CA THR A 229 16.66 24.75 11.95
C THR A 229 15.79 24.47 13.17
N GLU A 230 14.99 23.40 13.12
CA GLU A 230 14.15 22.97 14.24
C GLU A 230 14.99 22.49 15.44
N GLY A 231 16.06 21.74 15.19
CA GLY A 231 17.00 21.28 16.20
C GLY A 231 17.75 22.43 16.88
N GLU A 232 18.18 23.45 16.12
CA GLU A 232 18.76 24.68 16.68
C GLU A 232 17.76 25.43 17.57
N ALA A 233 16.49 25.51 17.14
CA ALA A 233 15.44 26.14 17.94
C ALA A 233 15.12 25.34 19.21
N ALA A 234 15.03 24.01 19.13
CA ALA A 234 14.83 23.14 20.28
C ALA A 234 16.00 23.23 21.27
N ALA A 235 17.24 23.22 20.77
CA ALA A 235 18.44 23.38 21.58
C ALA A 235 18.49 24.74 22.29
N ALA A 236 18.17 25.84 21.58
CA ALA A 236 18.11 27.17 22.18
C ALA A 236 17.01 27.29 23.24
N ALA A 237 15.84 26.66 23.02
CA ALA A 237 14.76 26.62 24.00
C ALA A 237 15.16 25.84 25.26
N LEU A 238 15.86 24.71 25.09
CA LEU A 238 16.42 23.90 26.17
C LEU A 238 17.47 24.68 26.99
N GLU A 239 18.39 25.39 26.34
CA GLU A 239 19.38 26.26 27.01
C GLU A 239 18.71 27.40 27.78
N ALA A 240 17.76 28.10 27.15
CA ALA A 240 17.03 29.20 27.77
C ALA A 240 16.21 28.69 28.98
N TRP A 241 15.61 27.51 28.85
CA TRP A 241 14.92 26.85 29.95
C TRP A 241 15.90 26.57 31.10
N TYR A 242 17.07 25.99 30.82
CA TYR A 242 18.08 25.67 31.84
C TYR A 242 18.60 26.92 32.55
N ALA A 243 18.88 28.00 31.80
CA ALA A 243 19.28 29.27 32.38
C ALA A 243 18.23 29.84 33.36
N ARG A 244 16.93 29.65 33.09
CA ARG A 244 15.85 30.01 34.02
C ARG A 244 15.86 29.12 35.27
N ALA A 245 15.99 27.81 35.09
CA ALA A 245 16.02 26.83 36.18
C ALA A 245 17.23 26.99 37.13
N VAL A 246 18.33 27.58 36.67
CA VAL A 246 19.47 27.92 37.52
C VAL A 246 19.16 29.11 38.45
N LEU A 247 18.29 30.04 38.02
CA LEU A 247 17.96 31.25 38.79
C LEU A 247 16.79 31.04 39.77
N GLN A 248 15.93 30.07 39.51
CA GLN A 248 14.72 29.81 40.26
C GLN A 248 14.51 28.30 40.46
N PRO A 249 14.09 27.85 41.65
CA PRO A 249 13.76 26.45 41.87
C PRO A 249 12.69 26.02 40.85
N PRO A 250 12.93 24.96 40.06
CA PRO A 250 12.04 24.58 38.97
C PRO A 250 10.68 24.13 39.54
N THR A 251 9.61 24.69 38.99
CA THR A 251 8.24 24.23 39.28
C THR A 251 7.93 22.97 38.49
N LEU A 252 6.89 22.22 38.89
CA LEU A 252 6.44 21.03 38.15
C LEU A 252 6.15 21.35 36.67
N GLU A 253 5.47 22.47 36.40
CA GLU A 253 5.19 22.93 35.04
C GLU A 253 6.47 23.18 34.22
N MET A 254 7.52 23.72 34.86
CA MET A 254 8.81 23.90 34.20
C MET A 254 9.46 22.55 33.87
N VAL A 255 9.41 21.56 34.76
CA VAL A 255 9.95 20.22 34.49
C VAL A 255 9.24 19.58 33.30
N ASP A 256 7.92 19.68 33.24
CA ASP A 256 7.13 19.14 32.14
C ASP A 256 7.38 19.87 30.81
N GLU A 257 7.60 21.18 30.83
CA GLU A 257 8.05 21.95 29.66
C GLU A 257 9.40 21.41 29.15
N ALA A 258 10.37 21.21 30.05
CA ALA A 258 11.68 20.69 29.71
C ALA A 258 11.64 19.27 29.14
N ARG A 259 10.79 18.38 29.69
CA ARG A 259 10.57 17.02 29.15
C ARG A 259 10.04 17.05 27.71
N ARG A 260 9.09 17.94 27.42
CA ARG A 260 8.57 18.14 26.05
C ARG A 260 9.64 18.67 25.10
N LEU A 261 10.46 19.62 25.58
CA LEU A 261 11.58 20.15 24.79
C LEU A 261 12.65 19.08 24.54
N ARG A 262 12.95 18.21 25.52
CA ARG A 262 13.83 17.04 25.34
C ARG A 262 13.29 16.10 24.28
N GLN A 263 12.02 15.73 24.36
CA GLN A 263 11.40 14.84 23.36
C GLN A 263 11.53 15.41 21.95
N ARG A 264 11.18 16.70 21.77
CA ARG A 264 11.33 17.37 20.47
C ARG A 264 12.78 17.37 19.98
N TRP A 265 13.74 17.61 20.87
CA TRP A 265 15.17 17.54 20.55
C TRP A 265 15.59 16.14 20.10
N GLU A 266 15.17 15.09 20.80
CA GLU A 266 15.45 13.69 20.45
C GLU A 266 14.86 13.30 19.09
N GLU A 267 13.61 13.70 18.83
CA GLU A 267 12.95 13.50 17.53
C GLU A 267 13.75 14.16 16.39
N THR A 268 14.14 15.43 16.55
CA THR A 268 14.97 16.12 15.52
C THR A 268 16.34 15.48 15.34
N ARG A 269 16.95 14.94 16.41
CA ARG A 269 18.24 14.23 16.33
C ARG A 269 18.13 12.94 15.53
N ASP A 270 17.08 12.17 15.79
CA ASP A 270 16.86 10.89 15.12
C ASP A 270 16.50 11.10 13.63
N GLU A 271 15.69 12.13 13.32
CA GLU A 271 15.45 12.55 11.93
C GLU A 271 16.71 13.01 11.21
N ALA A 272 17.57 13.78 11.87
CA ALA A 272 18.85 14.23 11.30
C ALA A 272 19.78 13.03 11.01
N ALA A 273 19.78 12.02 11.88
CA ALA A 273 20.52 10.78 11.66
C ALA A 273 19.99 10.01 10.44
N GLY A 274 18.66 9.93 10.29
CA GLY A 274 18.02 9.35 9.09
C GLY A 274 18.40 10.09 7.80
N CYS A 275 18.36 11.42 7.80
CA CYS A 275 18.77 12.24 6.66
C CYS A 275 20.26 12.02 6.32
N ARG A 276 21.14 11.94 7.34
CA ARG A 276 22.57 11.67 7.16
C ARG A 276 22.81 10.29 6.53
N ALA A 277 22.06 9.26 6.96
CA ALA A 277 22.15 7.93 6.38
C ALA A 277 21.71 7.91 4.91
N ALA A 278 20.60 8.57 4.57
CA ALA A 278 20.13 8.68 3.18
C ALA A 278 21.12 9.45 2.29
N LEU A 279 21.74 10.52 2.81
CA LEU A 279 22.76 11.28 2.10
C LEU A 279 24.05 10.49 1.87
N ALA A 280 24.38 9.52 2.73
CA ALA A 280 25.56 8.66 2.55
C ALA A 280 25.51 7.83 1.25
N GLU A 281 24.30 7.53 0.75
CA GLU A 281 24.09 6.85 -0.54
C GLU A 281 24.30 7.77 -1.75
N SER A 282 24.41 9.08 -1.52
CA SER A 282 24.36 10.14 -2.54
C SER A 282 25.56 11.08 -2.43
N PRO A 283 26.77 10.65 -2.84
CA PRO A 283 28.01 11.37 -2.55
C PRO A 283 28.07 12.79 -3.13
N ASN A 284 27.43 13.03 -4.28
CA ASN A 284 27.41 14.34 -4.93
C ASN A 284 26.64 15.38 -4.08
N VAL A 285 25.44 15.02 -3.62
CA VAL A 285 24.63 15.90 -2.76
C VAL A 285 25.22 15.99 -1.36
N ALA A 286 25.76 14.89 -0.81
CA ALA A 286 26.43 14.88 0.49
C ALA A 286 27.64 15.83 0.55
N ALA A 287 28.38 15.99 -0.56
CA ALA A 287 29.46 16.98 -0.64
C ALA A 287 28.94 18.41 -0.52
N LEU A 288 27.84 18.75 -1.20
CA LEU A 288 27.21 20.08 -1.11
C LEU A 288 26.69 20.37 0.30
N VAL A 289 26.05 19.39 0.93
CA VAL A 289 25.57 19.48 2.33
C VAL A 289 26.74 19.73 3.30
N ARG A 290 27.88 19.08 3.06
CA ARG A 290 29.10 19.27 3.86
C ARG A 290 29.68 20.67 3.67
N ASP A 291 29.73 21.16 2.44
CA ASP A 291 30.18 22.52 2.13
C ASP A 291 29.28 23.60 2.76
N GLU A 292 27.98 23.32 2.91
CA GLU A 292 27.05 24.19 3.63
C GLU A 292 27.25 24.15 5.16
N GLY A 293 27.98 23.16 5.67
CA GLY A 293 28.28 23.03 7.09
C GLY A 293 27.09 22.58 7.94
N LEU A 294 26.01 22.06 7.34
CA LEU A 294 24.80 21.64 8.07
C LEU A 294 25.10 20.55 9.10
N PHE A 295 25.94 19.57 8.75
CA PHE A 295 26.37 18.54 9.69
C PHE A 295 27.15 19.15 10.87
N GLY A 296 28.09 20.06 10.60
CA GLY A 296 28.86 20.71 11.65
C GLY A 296 28.01 21.56 12.60
N ARG A 297 27.01 22.28 12.06
CA ARG A 297 26.03 23.05 12.85
C ARG A 297 25.22 22.15 13.78
N PHE A 298 24.77 20.99 13.29
CA PHE A 298 24.01 20.05 14.10
C PHE A 298 24.89 19.33 15.15
N ASP A 299 26.11 18.95 14.76
CA ASP A 299 27.04 18.17 15.60
C ASP A 299 27.51 18.92 16.86
N VAL A 300 27.41 20.26 16.89
CA VAL A 300 27.73 21.07 18.08
C VAL A 300 26.57 21.21 19.07
N LEU A 301 25.33 20.91 18.66
CA LEU A 301 24.14 21.08 19.50
C LEU A 301 24.06 20.12 20.70
N PRO A 302 24.49 18.84 20.63
CA PRO A 302 24.51 17.96 21.79
C PRO A 302 25.31 18.53 22.97
N ALA A 303 26.48 19.13 22.72
CA ALA A 303 27.30 19.72 23.78
C ALA A 303 26.61 20.91 24.49
N ARG A 304 25.75 21.63 23.75
CA ARG A 304 24.95 22.76 24.23
C ARG A 304 23.78 22.32 25.09
N THR A 305 23.11 21.23 24.71
CA THR A 305 21.94 20.70 25.42
C THR A 305 22.30 19.71 26.53
N GLN A 306 23.50 19.16 26.55
CA GLN A 306 23.89 18.14 27.53
C GLN A 306 23.63 18.53 28.99
N PRO A 307 23.94 19.75 29.46
CA PRO A 307 23.71 20.10 30.87
C PRO A 307 22.25 20.03 31.31
N VAL A 308 21.31 20.41 30.42
CA VAL A 308 19.87 20.31 30.72
C VAL A 308 19.37 18.88 30.63
N LEU A 309 19.93 18.08 29.73
CA LEU A 309 19.57 16.66 29.58
C LEU A 309 20.05 15.83 30.77
N ASP A 310 21.26 16.10 31.27
CA ASP A 310 21.79 15.48 32.48
C ASP A 310 20.92 15.85 33.69
N TRP A 311 20.60 17.14 33.83
CA TRP A 311 19.72 17.62 34.90
C TRP A 311 18.32 16.97 34.84
N LEU A 312 17.74 16.85 33.65
CA LEU A 312 16.45 16.15 33.47
C LEU A 312 16.56 14.66 33.79
N GLY A 313 17.67 14.01 33.43
CA GLY A 313 17.93 12.61 33.79
C GLY A 313 18.03 12.41 35.31
N GLU A 314 18.65 13.35 36.02
CA GLU A 314 18.66 13.35 37.48
C GLU A 314 17.27 13.54 38.07
N GLN A 315 16.45 14.47 37.53
CA GLN A 315 15.07 14.65 38.00
C GLN A 315 14.19 13.43 37.72
N ASP A 316 14.28 12.85 36.53
CA ASP A 316 13.52 11.64 36.20
C ASP A 316 13.90 10.48 37.12
N THR A 317 15.18 10.35 37.47
CA THR A 317 15.64 9.35 38.45
C THR A 317 15.08 9.65 39.85
N ARG A 318 15.06 10.93 40.28
CA ARG A 318 14.47 11.33 41.57
C ARG A 318 12.97 11.05 41.61
N ASP A 319 12.24 11.37 40.56
CA ASP A 319 10.79 11.14 40.45
C ASP A 319 10.46 9.65 40.42
N ASP A 320 11.26 8.83 39.75
CA ASP A 320 11.14 7.36 39.78
C ASP A 320 11.37 6.83 41.21
N THR A 321 12.45 7.27 41.87
CA THR A 321 12.73 6.89 43.26
C THR A 321 11.62 7.34 44.21
N ALA A 322 11.09 8.56 44.05
CA ALA A 322 9.98 9.07 44.84
C ALA A 322 8.67 8.28 44.61
N SER A 323 8.39 7.90 43.35
CA SER A 323 7.23 7.06 43.02
C SER A 323 7.37 5.66 43.60
N ARG A 324 8.57 5.05 43.52
CA ARG A 324 8.88 3.77 44.16
C ARG A 324 8.77 3.85 45.68
N PHE A 325 9.21 4.95 46.27
CA PHE A 325 9.08 5.20 47.71
C PHE A 325 7.62 5.32 48.14
N ALA A 326 6.80 6.09 47.41
CA ALA A 326 5.38 6.22 47.67
C ALA A 326 4.68 4.85 47.59
N HIS A 327 5.01 4.06 46.55
CA HIS A 327 4.49 2.71 46.40
C HIS A 327 4.93 1.76 47.53
N ALA A 328 6.21 1.82 47.95
CA ALA A 328 6.71 1.03 49.07
C ALA A 328 6.02 1.42 50.39
N CYS A 329 5.77 2.71 50.62
CA CYS A 329 5.01 3.20 51.77
C CYS A 329 3.56 2.71 51.75
N GLU A 330 2.90 2.78 50.58
CA GLU A 330 1.53 2.27 50.41
C GLU A 330 1.44 0.77 50.69
N GLN A 331 2.37 -0.02 50.13
CA GLN A 331 2.45 -1.45 50.41
C GLN A 331 2.65 -1.73 51.91
N LEU A 332 3.56 -0.99 52.55
CA LEU A 332 3.83 -1.13 53.98
C LEU A 332 2.59 -0.77 54.83
N GLU A 333 1.87 0.29 54.45
CA GLU A 333 0.61 0.67 55.08
C GLU A 333 -0.45 -0.43 54.95
N GLN A 334 -0.64 -0.97 53.73
CA GLN A 334 -1.55 -2.09 53.49
C GLN A 334 -1.19 -3.34 54.32
N HIS A 335 0.11 -3.61 54.49
CA HIS A 335 0.60 -4.72 55.32
C HIS A 335 0.31 -4.50 56.82
N VAL A 336 0.42 -3.26 57.30
CA VAL A 336 0.18 -2.91 58.71
C VAL A 336 -1.30 -2.86 59.05
N GLU A 337 -2.14 -2.41 58.12
CA GLU A 337 -3.60 -2.41 58.29
C GLU A 337 -4.19 -3.81 58.39
N ARG A 338 -3.57 -4.76 57.70
CA ARG A 338 -4.00 -6.15 57.68
C ARG A 338 -3.05 -6.98 58.54
N LEU A 339 -3.18 -6.82 59.86
CA LEU A 339 -2.40 -7.61 60.81
C LEU A 339 -2.46 -9.10 60.46
N PRO A 340 -1.30 -9.77 60.44
CA PRO A 340 -1.24 -11.16 60.04
C PRO A 340 -1.94 -11.96 61.12
N HIS A 341 -2.59 -13.01 60.69
CA HIS A 341 -2.89 -14.05 61.64
C HIS A 341 -1.62 -14.81 61.97
N TRP A 342 -1.65 -15.45 63.13
CA TRP A 342 -0.50 -15.99 63.82
C TRP A 342 0.36 -17.03 63.11
N LYS A 343 -0.19 -17.48 62.02
CA LYS A 343 0.28 -18.49 61.11
C LYS A 343 1.36 -17.96 60.21
N VAL A 344 1.11 -16.80 59.64
CA VAL A 344 2.02 -16.13 58.73
C VAL A 344 2.74 -14.98 59.45
N GLU A 345 2.74 -14.96 60.79
CA GLU A 345 3.41 -13.91 61.55
C GLU A 345 4.89 -13.79 61.17
N THR A 346 5.62 -14.90 61.03
CA THR A 346 7.04 -14.85 60.61
C THR A 346 7.21 -14.31 59.21
N ALA A 347 6.48 -14.86 58.23
CA ALA A 347 6.53 -14.40 56.84
C ALA A 347 6.07 -12.95 56.68
N TRP A 348 5.11 -12.50 57.49
CA TRP A 348 4.66 -11.12 57.53
C TRP A 348 5.71 -10.22 58.18
N LEU A 349 6.35 -10.64 59.27
CA LEU A 349 7.44 -9.90 59.90
C LEU A 349 8.63 -9.74 58.94
N ASP A 350 8.98 -10.79 58.21
CA ASP A 350 10.02 -10.76 57.18
C ASP A 350 9.64 -9.80 56.04
N SER A 351 8.39 -9.86 55.57
CA SER A 351 7.88 -8.96 54.53
C SER A 351 7.82 -7.50 54.99
N VAL A 352 7.43 -7.23 56.23
CA VAL A 352 7.42 -5.87 56.81
C VAL A 352 8.85 -5.37 56.96
N ALA A 353 9.78 -6.20 57.43
CA ALA A 353 11.19 -5.85 57.54
C ALA A 353 11.81 -5.54 56.17
N GLU A 354 11.57 -6.38 55.15
CA GLU A 354 12.04 -6.15 53.78
C GLU A 354 11.52 -4.81 53.22
N ARG A 355 10.24 -4.49 53.45
CA ARG A 355 9.65 -3.22 53.00
C ARG A 355 10.16 -2.02 53.80
N GLN A 356 10.40 -2.18 55.10
CA GLN A 356 11.06 -1.15 55.91
C GLN A 356 12.49 -0.88 55.43
N ASP A 357 13.24 -1.94 55.10
CA ASP A 357 14.59 -1.84 54.56
C ASP A 357 14.57 -1.17 53.17
N GLU A 358 13.58 -1.49 52.34
CA GLU A 358 13.37 -0.82 51.04
C GLU A 358 13.05 0.67 51.20
N VAL A 359 12.12 1.03 52.08
CA VAL A 359 11.78 2.43 52.40
C VAL A 359 13.02 3.16 52.95
N ALA A 360 13.77 2.54 53.86
CA ALA A 360 14.99 3.11 54.42
C ALA A 360 16.08 3.31 53.36
N ARG A 361 16.26 2.35 52.43
CA ARG A 361 17.18 2.47 51.31
C ARG A 361 16.80 3.63 50.39
N LEU A 362 15.52 3.76 50.04
CA LEU A 362 15.03 4.85 49.18
C LEU A 362 15.18 6.24 49.87
N CYS A 363 14.99 6.33 51.19
CA CYS A 363 15.32 7.53 51.97
C CYS A 363 16.81 7.86 51.99
N GLN A 364 17.70 6.87 51.89
CA GLN A 364 19.14 7.11 51.79
C GLN A 364 19.54 7.60 50.39
N GLU A 365 18.85 7.12 49.35
CA GLU A 365 19.10 7.52 47.95
C GLU A 365 18.65 8.96 47.67
N VAL A 366 17.53 9.41 48.23
CA VAL A 366 17.01 10.78 48.08
C VAL A 366 16.84 11.42 49.45
N PRO A 367 17.74 12.32 49.88
CA PRO A 367 17.72 12.93 51.22
C PRO A 367 16.44 13.68 51.58
N ASP A 368 15.68 14.14 50.57
CA ASP A 368 14.41 14.85 50.76
C ASP A 368 13.26 13.91 51.14
N LEU A 369 13.40 12.59 50.91
CA LEU A 369 12.41 11.60 51.31
C LEU A 369 12.62 11.21 52.77
N ALA A 370 11.61 11.49 53.60
CA ALA A 370 11.57 11.05 54.98
C ALA A 370 10.53 9.95 55.17
N TYR A 371 10.89 8.90 55.90
CA TYR A 371 9.94 7.87 56.34
C TYR A 371 8.78 8.58 57.08
N PRO A 372 7.53 8.51 56.59
CA PRO A 372 6.40 9.18 57.23
C PRO A 372 6.25 8.73 58.69
N GLU A 373 6.37 9.68 59.61
CA GLU A 373 6.30 9.41 61.05
C GLU A 373 5.04 8.63 61.48
N PRO A 374 3.83 8.95 60.97
CA PRO A 374 2.62 8.19 61.32
C PRO A 374 2.71 6.74 60.87
N LEU A 375 3.29 6.48 59.69
CA LEU A 375 3.48 5.13 59.19
C LEU A 375 4.53 4.40 60.03
N ARG A 376 5.63 5.07 60.40
CA ARG A 376 6.66 4.49 61.28
C ARG A 376 6.07 4.05 62.62
N VAL A 377 5.30 4.92 63.28
CA VAL A 377 4.64 4.60 64.56
C VAL A 377 3.67 3.43 64.38
N ARG A 378 2.83 3.43 63.34
CA ARG A 378 1.89 2.33 63.07
C ARG A 378 2.63 1.01 62.80
N VAL A 379 3.75 1.05 62.09
CA VAL A 379 4.57 -0.14 61.84
C VAL A 379 5.18 -0.63 63.15
N GLU A 380 5.74 0.25 63.97
CA GLU A 380 6.30 -0.11 65.29
C GLU A 380 5.23 -0.68 66.22
N GLU A 381 4.03 -0.09 66.25
CA GLU A 381 2.89 -0.58 67.02
C GLU A 381 2.43 -1.96 66.53
N ALA A 382 2.31 -2.15 65.21
CA ALA A 382 1.93 -3.44 64.64
C ALA A 382 3.00 -4.51 64.89
N LEU A 383 4.28 -4.16 64.75
CA LEU A 383 5.40 -5.04 65.10
C LEU A 383 5.40 -5.38 66.60
N ALA A 384 5.18 -4.40 67.48
CA ALA A 384 5.09 -4.60 68.92
C ALA A 384 3.88 -5.45 69.30
N GLU A 385 2.73 -5.25 68.65
CA GLU A 385 1.53 -6.04 68.87
C GLU A 385 1.72 -7.49 68.42
N VAL A 386 2.28 -7.71 67.23
CA VAL A 386 2.57 -9.05 66.72
C VAL A 386 3.63 -9.75 67.60
N ARG A 387 4.70 -9.06 67.99
CA ARG A 387 5.73 -9.61 68.90
C ARG A 387 5.17 -9.87 70.30
N ALA A 388 4.30 -9.01 70.83
CA ALA A 388 3.64 -9.21 72.11
C ALA A 388 2.65 -10.38 72.07
N ARG A 389 1.92 -10.57 70.95
CA ARG A 389 1.10 -11.77 70.70
C ARG A 389 1.97 -13.02 70.66
N GLY A 390 3.12 -12.97 69.98
CA GLY A 390 4.11 -14.05 69.95
C GLY A 390 4.66 -14.40 71.34
N ALA A 391 5.06 -13.40 72.13
CA ALA A 391 5.59 -13.57 73.49
C ALA A 391 4.53 -14.07 74.48
N ARG A 392 3.29 -13.54 74.43
CA ARG A 392 2.16 -14.02 75.25
C ARG A 392 1.76 -15.44 74.90
N ARG A 393 1.89 -15.85 73.62
CA ARG A 393 1.72 -17.25 73.24
C ARG A 393 2.84 -18.12 73.73
N HIS A 394 4.09 -17.68 73.68
CA HIS A 394 5.21 -18.44 74.26
C HIS A 394 5.06 -18.65 75.78
N THR A 395 4.48 -17.70 76.52
CA THR A 395 4.20 -17.85 77.96
C THR A 395 2.90 -18.60 78.26
N MET A 396 1.85 -18.48 77.44
CA MET A 396 0.62 -19.28 77.56
C MET A 396 0.79 -20.74 77.09
N LEU A 397 1.63 -21.00 76.09
CA LEU A 397 2.01 -22.36 75.69
C LEU A 397 2.80 -23.06 76.80
N LEU A 398 3.63 -22.34 77.58
CA LEU A 398 4.31 -22.93 78.74
C LEU A 398 3.33 -23.33 79.87
N GLY A 399 2.16 -22.68 80.00
CA GLY A 399 1.12 -22.99 81.00
C GLY A 399 -0.02 -23.90 80.51
N ALA A 400 -0.22 -24.05 79.21
CA ALA A 400 -1.30 -24.85 78.60
C ALA A 400 -0.83 -26.21 78.05
N VAL A 401 0.43 -26.59 78.29
CA VAL A 401 1.03 -27.87 77.86
C VAL A 401 0.47 -29.10 78.59
N VAL A 402 -0.27 -28.95 79.69
CA VAL A 402 -0.91 -30.11 80.38
C VAL A 402 -2.37 -30.34 79.97
N ALA A 403 -3.07 -29.38 79.34
CA ALA A 403 -4.50 -29.54 79.02
C ALA A 403 -4.93 -29.17 77.58
N GLY A 404 -4.06 -28.57 76.75
CA GLY A 404 -4.45 -28.01 75.43
C GLY A 404 -3.72 -28.58 74.21
N VAL A 405 -3.01 -29.71 74.33
CA VAL A 405 -2.10 -30.21 73.27
C VAL A 405 -2.81 -30.91 72.11
N VAL A 406 -4.11 -31.24 72.22
CA VAL A 406 -4.80 -32.03 71.18
C VAL A 406 -5.73 -31.19 70.27
N MET A 407 -6.19 -30.00 70.68
CA MET A 407 -7.18 -29.22 69.91
C MET A 407 -6.62 -28.00 69.14
N ALA A 408 -5.43 -27.49 69.49
CA ALA A 408 -4.85 -26.31 68.84
C ALA A 408 -4.26 -26.63 67.45
N VAL A 409 -3.62 -27.79 67.27
CA VAL A 409 -2.90 -28.17 66.03
C VAL A 409 -3.77 -28.14 64.76
N LEU A 410 -5.10 -28.31 64.88
CA LEU A 410 -6.02 -28.28 63.74
C LEU A 410 -6.43 -26.87 63.27
N ALA A 411 -6.75 -25.95 64.20
CA ALA A 411 -6.96 -24.54 63.85
C ALA A 411 -5.63 -23.90 63.38
N ILE A 412 -4.52 -24.45 63.89
CA ILE A 412 -3.13 -24.15 63.54
C ILE A 412 -2.64 -24.67 62.16
N GLY A 413 -3.43 -25.50 61.47
CA GLY A 413 -3.26 -25.83 60.03
C GLY A 413 -4.05 -24.96 59.02
N LEU A 414 -5.33 -24.67 59.30
CA LEU A 414 -6.27 -23.93 58.41
C LEU A 414 -5.95 -22.46 58.01
N PHE A 415 -5.61 -21.54 58.91
CA PHE A 415 -5.28 -20.15 58.52
C PHE A 415 -3.91 -19.90 57.79
N MET A 416 -2.80 -20.60 58.09
CA MET A 416 -1.51 -20.51 57.33
C MET A 416 -1.76 -20.97 55.92
N PHE A 417 -2.58 -22.02 55.81
CA PHE A 417 -3.06 -22.51 54.55
C PHE A 417 -3.89 -21.42 53.83
N GLY A 418 -4.76 -20.68 54.51
CA GLY A 418 -5.51 -19.56 53.93
C GLY A 418 -4.66 -18.39 53.41
N ALA A 419 -3.71 -17.88 54.22
CA ALA A 419 -2.87 -16.74 53.84
C ALA A 419 -1.77 -17.07 52.82
N ARG A 420 -1.21 -18.30 52.86
CA ARG A 420 -0.37 -18.79 51.76
C ARG A 420 -1.18 -18.99 50.48
N ARG A 421 -2.43 -19.47 50.59
CA ARG A 421 -3.32 -19.63 49.44
C ARG A 421 -3.69 -18.29 48.80
N SER A 422 -3.86 -17.20 49.56
CA SER A 422 -4.15 -15.88 48.98
C SER A 422 -2.94 -15.25 48.28
N GLN A 423 -1.74 -15.36 48.84
CA GLN A 423 -0.52 -14.89 48.15
C GLN A 423 -0.20 -15.73 46.90
N GLN A 424 -0.40 -17.04 46.98
CA GLN A 424 -0.25 -17.93 45.84
C GLN A 424 -1.28 -17.56 44.75
N LEU A 425 -2.51 -17.26 45.14
CA LEU A 425 -3.58 -16.81 44.25
C LEU A 425 -3.24 -15.51 43.51
N GLU A 426 -2.71 -14.48 44.20
CA GLU A 426 -2.31 -13.24 43.52
C GLU A 426 -1.12 -13.43 42.58
N LYS A 427 -0.13 -14.24 42.97
CA LYS A 427 1.00 -14.59 42.10
C LYS A 427 0.54 -15.35 40.86
N ASP A 428 -0.34 -16.34 41.05
CA ASP A 428 -0.90 -17.14 39.97
C ASP A 428 -1.78 -16.27 39.06
N ARG A 429 -2.53 -15.31 39.62
CA ARG A 429 -3.31 -14.33 38.86
C ARG A 429 -2.44 -13.40 38.01
N ALA A 430 -1.42 -12.77 38.59
CA ALA A 430 -0.51 -11.90 37.83
C ALA A 430 0.23 -12.69 36.73
N ARG A 431 0.55 -13.96 37.00
CA ARG A 431 1.10 -14.88 36.01
C ARG A 431 0.10 -15.18 34.88
N LEU A 432 -1.17 -15.42 35.21
CA LEU A 432 -2.24 -15.60 34.23
C LEU A 432 -2.47 -14.34 33.38
N GLU A 433 -2.52 -13.15 33.97
CA GLU A 433 -2.66 -11.88 33.23
C GLU A 433 -1.51 -11.67 32.24
N LYS A 434 -0.26 -11.96 32.66
CA LYS A 434 0.90 -11.95 31.76
C LYS A 434 0.76 -12.98 30.63
N THR A 435 0.28 -14.18 30.95
CA THR A 435 0.05 -15.23 29.96
C THR A 435 -1.10 -14.91 29.01
N LEU A 436 -2.14 -14.22 29.47
CA LEU A 436 -3.22 -13.71 28.63
C LEU A 436 -2.68 -12.73 27.59
N HIS A 437 -1.90 -11.73 28.01
CA HIS A 437 -1.27 -10.81 27.05
C HIS A 437 -0.37 -11.53 26.05
N GLN A 438 0.35 -12.57 26.48
CA GLN A 438 1.16 -13.40 25.60
C GLN A 438 0.31 -14.26 24.64
N ALA A 439 -0.83 -14.80 25.11
CA ALA A 439 -1.78 -15.55 24.30
C ALA A 439 -2.45 -14.67 23.24
N GLN A 440 -2.89 -13.47 23.63
CA GLN A 440 -3.44 -12.44 22.72
C GLN A 440 -2.41 -12.00 21.66
N ALA A 441 -1.12 -12.05 21.98
CA ALA A 441 -0.04 -11.82 21.03
C ALA A 441 0.27 -13.05 20.13
N GLY A 442 -0.46 -14.16 20.25
CA GLY A 442 -0.29 -15.37 19.44
C GLY A 442 0.89 -16.25 19.84
N ASN A 443 1.37 -16.15 21.08
CA ASN A 443 2.55 -16.91 21.54
C ASN A 443 2.24 -18.35 21.97
N PHE A 444 0.99 -18.80 21.97
CA PHE A 444 0.61 -20.13 22.47
C PHE A 444 -0.34 -20.85 21.51
N VAL A 445 -0.07 -22.14 21.26
CA VAL A 445 -0.93 -23.05 20.47
C VAL A 445 -1.78 -23.94 21.37
N GLU A 446 -1.25 -24.22 22.55
CA GLU A 446 -1.92 -24.92 23.62
C GLU A 446 -1.76 -24.07 24.89
N PRO A 447 -2.77 -24.05 25.77
CA PRO A 447 -2.64 -23.37 27.04
C PRO A 447 -1.44 -23.96 27.79
N PRO A 448 -0.54 -23.12 28.35
CA PRO A 448 0.59 -23.62 29.14
C PRO A 448 0.11 -24.56 30.25
N LYS A 449 0.85 -25.62 30.54
CA LYS A 449 0.46 -26.64 31.56
C LYS A 449 0.09 -26.02 32.92
N PHE A 450 0.78 -24.94 33.31
CA PHE A 450 0.48 -24.24 34.56
C PHE A 450 -0.94 -23.63 34.58
N VAL A 451 -1.52 -23.26 33.42
CA VAL A 451 -2.91 -22.77 33.34
C VAL A 451 -3.88 -23.85 33.79
N ALA A 452 -3.68 -25.10 33.38
CA ALA A 452 -4.50 -26.22 33.82
C ALA A 452 -4.27 -26.56 35.31
N GLU A 453 -3.03 -26.45 35.80
CA GLU A 453 -2.70 -26.61 37.22
C GLU A 453 -3.44 -25.56 38.07
N VAL A 454 -3.38 -24.28 37.68
CA VAL A 454 -4.08 -23.17 38.35
C VAL A 454 -5.61 -23.32 38.21
N ALA A 455 -6.12 -23.74 37.05
CA ALA A 455 -7.54 -24.02 36.85
C ALA A 455 -8.08 -25.05 37.85
N SER A 456 -7.33 -26.14 38.05
CA SER A 456 -7.70 -27.19 39.00
C SER A 456 -7.58 -26.74 40.47
N ALA A 457 -6.59 -25.89 40.79
CA ALA A 457 -6.32 -25.42 42.15
C ALA A 457 -7.33 -24.35 42.64
N TYR A 458 -7.90 -23.57 41.71
CA TYR A 458 -8.77 -22.43 42.01
C TYR A 458 -10.09 -22.44 41.22
N ALA A 459 -10.65 -23.61 40.91
CA ALA A 459 -11.91 -23.75 40.16
C ALA A 459 -13.13 -22.99 40.74
N ALA A 460 -13.07 -22.54 42.00
CA ALA A 460 -14.13 -21.78 42.67
C ALA A 460 -13.95 -20.25 42.62
N ASP A 461 -12.81 -19.74 42.12
CA ASP A 461 -12.54 -18.31 41.99
C ASP A 461 -12.97 -17.80 40.61
N GLU A 462 -14.00 -16.95 40.58
CA GLU A 462 -14.61 -16.43 39.35
C GLU A 462 -13.64 -15.62 38.50
N LYS A 463 -12.70 -14.89 39.11
CA LYS A 463 -11.75 -14.04 38.36
C LYS A 463 -10.67 -14.88 37.68
N ILE A 464 -10.18 -15.90 38.37
CA ILE A 464 -9.23 -16.87 37.77
C ILE A 464 -9.92 -17.66 36.66
N ALA A 465 -11.17 -18.09 36.87
CA ALA A 465 -11.95 -18.76 35.85
C ALA A 465 -12.10 -17.92 34.58
N LEU A 466 -12.42 -16.62 34.72
CA LEU A 466 -12.52 -15.69 33.59
C LEU A 466 -11.19 -15.54 32.84
N LEU A 467 -10.06 -15.35 33.55
CA LEU A 467 -8.75 -15.24 32.91
C LEU A 467 -8.35 -16.53 32.16
N ILE A 468 -8.69 -17.70 32.71
CA ILE A 468 -8.44 -18.98 32.05
C ILE A 468 -9.29 -19.13 30.79
N GLU A 469 -10.56 -18.73 30.87
CA GLU A 469 -11.46 -18.71 29.71
C GLU A 469 -10.93 -17.78 28.61
N GLU A 470 -10.54 -16.56 28.96
CA GLU A 470 -9.95 -15.60 28.01
C GLU A 470 -8.63 -16.10 27.39
N ILE A 471 -7.77 -16.74 28.17
CA ILE A 471 -6.57 -17.41 27.64
C ILE A 471 -6.97 -18.53 26.68
N GLY A 472 -7.99 -19.31 27.02
CA GLY A 472 -8.51 -20.38 26.17
C GLY A 472 -8.99 -19.85 24.81
N VAL A 473 -9.80 -18.78 24.82
CA VAL A 473 -10.27 -18.10 23.61
C VAL A 473 -9.10 -17.60 22.78
N ALA A 474 -8.14 -16.89 23.36
CA ALA A 474 -6.98 -16.38 22.63
C ALA A 474 -6.11 -17.50 22.03
N VAL A 475 -5.97 -18.63 22.73
CA VAL A 475 -5.26 -19.82 22.21
C VAL A 475 -6.03 -20.50 21.08
N ASP A 476 -7.36 -20.58 21.18
CA ASP A 476 -8.20 -21.15 20.14
C ASP A 476 -8.22 -20.27 18.87
N GLU A 477 -8.24 -18.95 19.02
CA GLU A 477 -8.07 -17.98 17.91
C GLU A 477 -6.71 -18.16 17.21
N GLU A 478 -5.62 -18.30 17.96
CA GLU A 478 -4.29 -18.55 17.41
C GLU A 478 -4.19 -19.93 16.74
N ARG A 479 -4.88 -20.95 17.27
CA ARG A 479 -4.98 -22.28 16.64
C ARG A 479 -5.75 -22.19 15.32
N GLU A 480 -6.87 -21.47 15.28
CA GLU A 480 -7.65 -21.25 14.07
C GLU A 480 -6.81 -20.52 13.01
N ARG A 481 -6.13 -19.44 13.39
CA ARG A 481 -5.20 -18.70 12.51
C ARG A 481 -4.15 -19.63 11.90
N ARG A 482 -3.49 -20.46 12.71
CA ARG A 482 -2.50 -21.44 12.22
C ARG A 482 -3.13 -22.46 11.28
N GLY A 483 -4.35 -22.91 11.58
CA GLY A 483 -5.13 -23.76 10.67
C GLY A 483 -5.34 -23.09 9.31
N GLN A 484 -5.73 -21.81 9.30
CA GLN A 484 -5.90 -21.04 8.06
C GLN A 484 -4.58 -20.84 7.29
N VAL A 485 -3.45 -20.61 7.99
CA VAL A 485 -2.12 -20.53 7.36
C VAL A 485 -1.75 -21.86 6.71
N GLN A 486 -1.89 -22.97 7.43
CA GLN A 486 -1.57 -24.30 6.91
C GLN A 486 -2.48 -24.68 5.74
N GLU A 487 -3.76 -24.34 5.81
CA GLU A 487 -4.69 -24.54 4.70
C GLU A 487 -4.30 -23.70 3.48
N ALA A 488 -3.94 -22.42 3.68
CA ALA A 488 -3.48 -21.54 2.61
C ALA A 488 -2.18 -22.05 1.95
N LEU A 489 -1.24 -22.56 2.74
CA LEU A 489 -0.01 -23.20 2.25
C LEU A 489 -0.30 -24.49 1.47
N ALA A 490 -1.22 -25.34 1.96
CA ALA A 490 -1.64 -26.55 1.26
C ALA A 490 -2.33 -26.22 -0.08
N ARG A 491 -3.23 -25.23 -0.10
CA ARG A 491 -3.85 -24.74 -1.34
C ARG A 491 -2.79 -24.16 -2.30
N HIS A 492 -1.82 -23.42 -1.79
CA HIS A 492 -0.71 -22.91 -2.59
C HIS A 492 0.07 -24.06 -3.25
N ALA A 493 0.49 -25.06 -2.47
CA ALA A 493 1.21 -26.22 -2.99
C ALA A 493 0.42 -26.99 -4.06
N ALA A 494 -0.88 -27.25 -3.83
CA ALA A 494 -1.75 -27.92 -4.79
C ALA A 494 -1.91 -27.14 -6.10
N ASN A 495 -2.01 -25.81 -6.02
CA ASN A 495 -2.09 -24.94 -7.19
C ASN A 495 -0.77 -24.90 -7.96
N VAL A 496 0.37 -24.88 -7.26
CA VAL A 496 1.71 -24.96 -7.89
C VAL A 496 1.86 -26.28 -8.65
N GLU A 497 1.51 -27.42 -8.05
CA GLU A 497 1.58 -28.73 -8.70
C GLU A 497 0.66 -28.82 -9.93
N THR A 498 -0.58 -28.33 -9.79
CA THR A 498 -1.54 -28.28 -10.90
C THR A 498 -1.04 -27.39 -12.04
N ALA A 499 -0.45 -26.24 -11.73
CA ALA A 499 0.15 -25.35 -12.70
C ALA A 499 1.33 -26.02 -13.43
N ARG A 500 2.22 -26.71 -12.71
CA ARG A 500 3.34 -27.48 -13.30
C ARG A 500 2.84 -28.58 -14.24
N ARG A 501 1.82 -29.34 -13.83
CA ARG A 501 1.22 -30.36 -14.70
C ARG A 501 0.67 -29.74 -16.00
N LYS A 502 -0.10 -28.67 -15.90
CA LYS A 502 -0.62 -27.94 -17.08
C LYS A 502 0.49 -27.37 -17.95
N LEU A 503 1.62 -26.94 -17.37
CA LEU A 503 2.79 -26.50 -18.13
C LEU A 503 3.39 -27.65 -18.95
N THR A 504 3.51 -28.84 -18.37
CA THR A 504 4.05 -30.02 -19.07
C THR A 504 3.13 -30.53 -20.18
N GLU A 505 1.81 -30.38 -20.02
CA GLU A 505 0.81 -30.74 -21.03
C GLU A 505 0.81 -29.77 -22.22
N ARG A 506 1.20 -28.52 -22.02
CA ARG A 506 1.29 -27.51 -23.09
C ARG A 506 2.49 -27.80 -24.01
N THR A 507 2.22 -27.81 -25.30
CA THR A 507 3.24 -28.02 -26.35
C THR A 507 3.22 -26.89 -27.38
N GLY A 508 4.38 -26.61 -27.98
CA GLY A 508 4.55 -25.55 -28.99
C GLY A 508 4.00 -24.20 -28.53
N LEU A 509 3.21 -23.55 -29.39
CA LEU A 509 2.62 -22.23 -29.17
C LEU A 509 1.66 -22.16 -27.96
N GLN A 510 1.12 -23.28 -27.46
CA GLN A 510 0.27 -23.27 -26.26
C GLN A 510 1.04 -22.80 -25.02
N ARG A 511 2.38 -22.91 -25.02
CA ARG A 511 3.24 -22.39 -23.95
C ARG A 511 3.30 -20.86 -23.91
N LEU A 512 2.89 -20.18 -24.99
CA LEU A 512 2.80 -18.72 -25.05
C LEU A 512 1.44 -18.16 -24.64
N GLU A 513 0.42 -19.02 -24.53
CA GLU A 513 -0.91 -18.63 -24.07
C GLU A 513 -0.89 -18.12 -22.62
N ALA A 514 -1.99 -17.47 -22.22
CA ALA A 514 -2.17 -16.99 -20.85
C ALA A 514 -1.77 -18.05 -19.81
N TRP A 515 -1.09 -17.60 -18.75
CA TRP A 515 -0.78 -18.47 -17.62
C TRP A 515 -2.07 -19.12 -17.12
N PRO A 516 -2.05 -20.42 -16.76
CA PRO A 516 -3.20 -21.07 -16.16
C PRO A 516 -3.67 -20.31 -14.92
N ASP A 517 -4.97 -20.31 -14.65
CA ASP A 517 -5.56 -19.66 -13.47
C ASP A 517 -4.99 -20.18 -12.13
N ASP A 518 -4.36 -21.35 -12.15
CA ASP A 518 -3.69 -21.94 -10.99
C ASP A 518 -2.46 -21.14 -10.55
N VAL A 519 -1.78 -20.43 -11.46
CA VAL A 519 -0.63 -19.57 -11.11
C VAL A 519 -1.06 -18.35 -10.28
N PRO A 520 -2.04 -17.52 -10.69
CA PRO A 520 -2.55 -16.46 -9.83
C PRO A 520 -3.27 -16.99 -8.59
N ALA A 521 -3.94 -18.15 -8.66
CA ALA A 521 -4.53 -18.78 -7.48
C ALA A 521 -3.45 -19.20 -6.46
N ALA A 522 -2.30 -19.73 -6.91
CA ALA A 522 -1.15 -20.04 -6.07
C ALA A 522 -0.58 -18.77 -5.41
N ALA A 523 -0.36 -17.70 -6.18
CA ALA A 523 0.13 -16.42 -5.65
C ALA A 523 -0.83 -15.82 -4.61
N LYS A 524 -2.14 -15.88 -4.87
CA LYS A 524 -3.18 -15.42 -3.93
C LYS A 524 -3.17 -16.22 -2.63
N ALA A 525 -3.12 -17.56 -2.72
CA ALA A 525 -3.07 -18.43 -1.54
C ALA A 525 -1.81 -18.18 -0.69
N TRP A 526 -0.65 -18.02 -1.34
CA TRP A 526 0.59 -17.67 -0.65
C TRP A 526 0.50 -16.29 0.03
N ARG A 527 -0.09 -15.28 -0.61
CA ARG A 527 -0.28 -13.96 0.01
C ARG A 527 -1.14 -14.06 1.27
N VAL A 528 -2.20 -14.86 1.25
CA VAL A 528 -3.05 -15.10 2.44
C VAL A 528 -2.23 -15.74 3.56
N ALA A 529 -1.44 -16.78 3.24
CA ALA A 529 -0.54 -17.40 4.22
C ALA A 529 0.45 -16.39 4.80
N ARG A 530 1.03 -15.52 3.96
CA ARG A 530 1.98 -14.47 4.38
C ARG A 530 1.33 -13.36 5.22
N SER A 531 0.08 -12.98 4.94
CA SER A 531 -0.61 -11.96 5.72
C SER A 531 -1.04 -12.46 7.10
N LEU A 532 -1.39 -13.74 7.19
CA LEU A 532 -1.82 -14.36 8.44
C LEU A 532 -0.64 -14.89 9.25
N GLY A 533 0.47 -15.27 8.59
CA GLY A 533 1.58 -15.98 9.19
C GLY A 533 2.82 -15.14 9.50
N GLY A 534 3.73 -15.77 10.24
CA GLY A 534 4.99 -15.17 10.67
C GLY A 534 4.93 -14.52 12.06
N ASP A 535 6.06 -13.92 12.44
CA ASP A 535 6.20 -13.20 13.71
C ASP A 535 5.10 -12.14 13.84
N PRO A 536 4.39 -12.04 14.97
CA PRO A 536 3.43 -10.96 15.25
C PRO A 536 3.90 -9.58 14.81
N GLY A 537 5.20 -9.26 14.95
CA GLY A 537 5.77 -7.97 14.52
C GLY A 537 5.84 -7.75 13.00
N HIS A 538 5.69 -8.80 12.19
CA HIS A 538 5.75 -8.73 10.73
C HIS A 538 4.38 -8.86 10.04
N ARG A 539 3.30 -9.00 10.81
CA ARG A 539 1.94 -9.14 10.28
C ARG A 539 1.44 -7.80 9.73
N VAL A 540 1.15 -7.78 8.43
CA VAL A 540 0.74 -6.56 7.71
C VAL A 540 -0.64 -6.11 8.20
N GLY A 541 -0.75 -4.91 8.77
CA GLY A 541 -2.03 -4.26 9.10
C GLY A 541 -2.40 -4.15 10.58
N GLN A 542 -1.58 -4.63 11.51
CA GLN A 542 -1.77 -4.37 12.94
C GLN A 542 -0.91 -3.18 13.40
N GLY A 543 -1.48 -1.98 13.31
CA GLY A 543 -0.88 -0.76 13.87
C GLY A 543 -0.65 -0.85 15.38
N ASP A 544 0.50 -0.36 15.83
CA ASP A 544 0.94 -0.07 17.21
C ASP A 544 0.87 -1.19 18.28
N ARG A 545 0.40 -2.39 17.96
CA ARG A 545 0.40 -3.55 18.88
C ARG A 545 1.59 -4.50 18.69
N ALA A 546 2.73 -4.00 18.23
CA ALA A 546 3.95 -4.79 18.12
C ALA A 546 4.49 -5.13 19.52
N ALA A 547 4.03 -6.24 20.09
CA ALA A 547 4.53 -6.76 21.35
C ALA A 547 5.99 -7.20 21.19
N LYS A 548 6.82 -6.92 22.20
CA LYS A 548 8.21 -7.38 22.29
C LYS A 548 8.25 -8.92 22.20
N VAL A 549 9.30 -9.43 21.55
CA VAL A 549 9.65 -10.86 21.37
C VAL A 549 9.22 -11.71 22.57
N PRO A 550 8.60 -12.89 22.38
CA PRO A 550 8.17 -13.77 23.47
C PRO A 550 9.32 -14.03 24.47
N PRO A 551 9.04 -14.20 25.77
CA PRO A 551 10.08 -14.53 26.76
C PRO A 551 10.80 -15.86 26.45
N GLU A 552 11.99 -16.04 27.01
CA GLU A 552 12.82 -17.24 26.80
C GLU A 552 12.12 -18.57 27.14
N ASP A 553 11.13 -18.53 28.02
CA ASP A 553 10.44 -19.72 28.53
C ASP A 553 9.49 -20.39 27.51
N CYS A 554 9.25 -19.79 26.34
CA CYS A 554 8.33 -20.30 25.30
C CYS A 554 9.06 -20.89 24.07
N VAL A 555 9.98 -21.83 24.32
CA VAL A 555 10.83 -22.44 23.29
C VAL A 555 10.02 -23.15 22.20
N GLU A 556 8.99 -23.92 22.55
CA GLU A 556 8.15 -24.67 21.60
C GLU A 556 7.40 -23.75 20.64
N SER A 557 6.78 -22.69 21.17
CA SER A 557 6.05 -21.71 20.35
C SER A 557 6.96 -20.95 19.38
N ARG A 558 8.17 -20.57 19.82
CA ARG A 558 9.18 -19.97 18.93
C ARG A 558 9.61 -20.92 17.82
N HIS A 559 9.82 -22.21 18.13
CA HIS A 559 10.12 -23.21 17.11
C HIS A 559 8.99 -23.35 16.10
N ALA A 560 7.74 -23.35 16.57
CA ALA A 560 6.58 -23.45 15.69
C ALA A 560 6.41 -22.21 14.80
N LEU A 561 6.64 -20.99 15.33
CA LEU A 561 6.62 -19.75 14.53
C LEU A 561 7.75 -19.72 13.50
N LYS A 562 8.97 -20.11 13.88
CA LYS A 562 10.10 -20.23 12.94
C LYS A 562 9.84 -21.27 11.85
N LYS A 563 9.19 -22.38 12.21
CA LYS A 563 8.77 -23.40 11.24
C LYS A 563 7.75 -22.82 10.25
N GLU A 564 6.70 -22.17 10.75
CA GLU A 564 5.69 -21.50 9.93
C GLU A 564 6.33 -20.47 8.99
N GLU A 565 7.23 -19.63 9.50
CA GLU A 565 7.98 -18.66 8.70
C GLU A 565 8.83 -19.34 7.61
N SER A 566 9.53 -20.43 7.94
CA SER A 566 10.31 -21.20 6.97
C SER A 566 9.43 -21.81 5.87
N GLU A 567 8.21 -22.25 6.21
CA GLU A 567 7.24 -22.78 5.24
C GLU A 567 6.68 -21.68 4.33
N ILE A 568 6.42 -20.48 4.86
CA ILE A 568 5.99 -19.31 4.08
C ILE A 568 7.08 -18.86 3.12
N VAL A 569 8.34 -18.85 3.57
CA VAL A 569 9.51 -18.55 2.72
C VAL A 569 9.64 -19.60 1.62
N ALA A 570 9.56 -20.89 1.97
CA ALA A 570 9.61 -21.98 1.00
C ALA A 570 8.48 -21.89 -0.04
N GLY A 571 7.26 -21.53 0.35
CA GLY A 571 6.16 -21.25 -0.60
C GLY A 571 6.45 -20.06 -1.52
N GLY A 572 7.08 -19.00 -0.99
CA GLY A 572 7.49 -17.85 -1.79
C GLY A 572 8.55 -18.21 -2.84
N ASP A 573 9.48 -19.09 -2.49
CA ASP A 573 10.50 -19.57 -3.41
C ASP A 573 9.93 -20.56 -4.44
N ALA A 574 9.01 -21.45 -4.05
CA ALA A 574 8.27 -22.31 -4.97
C ALA A 574 7.45 -21.51 -5.99
N GLN A 575 6.81 -20.41 -5.56
CA GLN A 575 6.10 -19.51 -6.47
C GLN A 575 7.05 -18.86 -7.49
N LYS A 576 8.22 -18.39 -7.05
CA LYS A 576 9.23 -17.79 -7.96
C LYS A 576 9.77 -18.81 -8.95
N GLU A 577 10.05 -20.03 -8.48
CA GLU A 577 10.51 -21.13 -9.33
C GLU A 577 9.47 -21.45 -10.41
N LEU A 578 8.19 -21.62 -10.02
CA LEU A 578 7.09 -21.82 -10.96
C LEU A 578 7.02 -20.72 -12.02
N GLU A 579 7.11 -19.45 -11.62
CA GLU A 579 7.07 -18.33 -12.56
C GLU A 579 8.26 -18.32 -13.53
N ASN A 580 9.43 -18.77 -13.07
CA ASN A 580 10.60 -18.89 -13.93
C ASN A 580 10.46 -20.07 -14.91
N GLU A 581 9.95 -21.22 -14.47
CA GLU A 581 9.64 -22.37 -15.34
C GLU A 581 8.69 -21.96 -16.48
N PHE A 582 7.60 -21.25 -16.16
CA PHE A 582 6.66 -20.75 -17.17
C PHE A 582 7.31 -19.74 -18.12
N ARG A 583 8.18 -18.87 -17.61
CA ARG A 583 8.91 -17.89 -18.43
C ARG A 583 9.90 -18.56 -19.38
N GLU A 584 10.64 -19.53 -18.89
CA GLU A 584 11.60 -20.31 -19.68
C GLU A 584 10.89 -21.12 -20.76
N ALA A 585 9.80 -21.81 -20.41
CA ALA A 585 8.99 -22.56 -21.36
C ALA A 585 8.36 -21.68 -22.45
N ALA A 586 7.85 -20.49 -22.08
CA ALA A 586 7.35 -19.50 -23.03
C ALA A 586 8.46 -18.99 -23.95
N THR A 587 9.62 -18.63 -23.38
CA THR A 587 10.79 -18.16 -24.15
C THR A 587 11.29 -19.22 -25.12
N GLN A 588 11.33 -20.49 -24.70
CA GLN A 588 11.74 -21.60 -25.55
C GLN A 588 10.76 -21.82 -26.72
N ALA A 589 9.45 -21.86 -26.43
CA ALA A 589 8.42 -22.00 -27.47
C ALA A 589 8.43 -20.82 -28.46
N PHE A 590 8.68 -19.61 -27.97
CA PHE A 590 8.86 -18.42 -28.81
C PHE A 590 10.04 -18.59 -29.77
N LYS A 591 11.20 -19.02 -29.27
CA LYS A 591 12.41 -19.24 -30.08
C LYS A 591 12.22 -20.31 -31.14
N GLU A 592 11.59 -21.42 -30.79
CA GLU A 592 11.29 -22.53 -31.71
C GLU A 592 10.36 -22.09 -32.85
N GLU A 593 9.29 -21.37 -32.52
CA GLU A 593 8.39 -20.82 -33.52
C GLU A 593 9.09 -19.78 -34.41
N LEU A 594 9.85 -18.87 -33.80
CA LEU A 594 10.58 -17.83 -34.54
C LEU A 594 11.60 -18.44 -35.50
N ALA A 595 12.31 -19.50 -35.08
CA ALA A 595 13.22 -20.25 -35.94
C ALA A 595 12.49 -20.94 -37.10
N THR A 596 11.30 -21.50 -36.83
CA THR A 596 10.45 -22.12 -37.86
C THR A 596 10.00 -21.07 -38.89
N ILE A 597 9.51 -19.91 -38.44
CA ILE A 597 9.11 -18.80 -39.31
C ILE A 597 10.31 -18.29 -40.12
N ARG A 598 11.49 -18.17 -39.51
CA ARG A 598 12.71 -17.73 -40.21
C ARG A 598 13.07 -18.67 -41.36
N GLY A 599 13.07 -19.98 -41.11
CA GLY A 599 13.34 -20.98 -42.16
C GLY A 599 12.29 -20.97 -43.28
N GLU A 600 11.01 -20.78 -42.94
CA GLU A 600 9.94 -20.62 -43.93
C GLU A 600 10.06 -19.30 -44.73
N ALA A 601 10.51 -18.22 -44.10
CA ALA A 601 10.75 -16.92 -44.72
C ALA A 601 11.88 -16.99 -45.74
N ASP A 602 13.01 -17.61 -45.38
CA ASP A 602 14.14 -17.83 -46.29
C ASP A 602 13.70 -18.62 -47.53
N ALA A 603 12.88 -19.66 -47.36
CA ALA A 603 12.34 -20.46 -48.46
C ALA A 603 11.34 -19.69 -49.34
N ALA A 604 10.48 -18.87 -48.73
CA ALA A 604 9.50 -18.04 -49.46
C ALA A 604 10.20 -16.96 -50.30
N LEU A 605 11.25 -16.32 -49.76
CA LEU A 605 12.06 -15.33 -50.45
C LEU A 605 12.83 -15.95 -51.62
N ALA A 606 13.43 -17.13 -51.43
CA ALA A 606 14.09 -17.86 -52.50
C ALA A 606 13.12 -18.26 -53.64
N GLY A 607 11.88 -18.61 -53.30
CA GLY A 607 10.83 -18.96 -54.25
C GLY A 607 10.05 -17.78 -54.86
N LYS A 608 10.29 -16.55 -54.39
CA LYS A 608 9.51 -15.34 -54.73
C LYS A 608 8.00 -15.50 -54.52
N ASP A 609 7.60 -16.25 -53.50
CA ASP A 609 6.18 -16.49 -53.18
C ASP A 609 5.63 -15.39 -52.26
N ALA A 610 5.08 -14.34 -52.87
CA ALA A 610 4.55 -13.19 -52.16
C ALA A 610 3.35 -13.52 -51.25
N GLN A 611 2.55 -14.55 -51.60
CA GLN A 611 1.41 -14.95 -50.78
C GLN A 611 1.89 -15.61 -49.49
N ARG A 612 2.92 -16.47 -49.60
CA ARG A 612 3.56 -17.09 -48.43
C ARG A 612 4.28 -16.07 -47.54
N ALA A 613 4.91 -15.05 -48.11
CA ALA A 613 5.51 -13.97 -47.31
C ALA A 613 4.46 -13.21 -46.47
N ARG A 614 3.27 -12.91 -47.04
CA ARG A 614 2.17 -12.25 -46.31
C ARG A 614 1.62 -13.11 -45.17
N SER A 615 1.45 -14.42 -45.38
CA SER A 615 0.98 -15.31 -44.31
C SER A 615 2.00 -15.42 -43.17
N LEU A 616 3.30 -15.38 -43.47
CA LEU A 616 4.36 -15.36 -42.46
C LEU A 616 4.38 -14.06 -41.63
N LEU A 617 4.14 -12.91 -42.27
CA LEU A 617 4.00 -11.63 -41.54
C LEU A 617 2.80 -11.66 -40.57
N GLN A 618 1.65 -12.21 -40.99
CA GLN A 618 0.51 -12.38 -40.09
C GLN A 618 0.83 -13.31 -38.91
N ARG A 619 1.58 -14.39 -39.16
CA ARG A 619 2.05 -15.32 -38.12
C ARG A 619 3.04 -14.65 -37.15
N LEU A 620 3.94 -13.79 -37.64
CA LEU A 620 4.85 -12.97 -36.82
C LEU A 620 4.12 -11.97 -35.93
N HIS A 621 3.14 -11.24 -36.48
CA HIS A 621 2.33 -10.32 -35.68
C HIS A 621 1.57 -11.05 -34.58
N SER A 622 0.94 -12.19 -34.90
CA SER A 622 0.27 -13.02 -33.89
C SER A 622 1.24 -13.53 -32.82
N LEU A 623 2.46 -13.91 -33.21
CA LEU A 623 3.51 -14.33 -32.27
C LEU A 623 3.96 -13.17 -31.37
N ARG A 624 4.13 -11.97 -31.94
CA ARG A 624 4.46 -10.74 -31.21
C ARG A 624 3.40 -10.43 -30.18
N ASP A 625 2.13 -10.43 -30.58
CA ASP A 625 1.01 -10.14 -29.68
C ASP A 625 0.97 -11.12 -28.52
N LYS A 626 1.13 -12.42 -28.77
CA LYS A 626 1.21 -13.46 -27.73
C LYS A 626 2.40 -13.27 -26.79
N ALA A 627 3.56 -12.86 -27.31
CA ALA A 627 4.75 -12.60 -26.50
C ALA A 627 4.66 -11.30 -25.68
N SER A 628 3.93 -10.30 -26.19
CA SER A 628 3.70 -9.01 -25.54
C SER A 628 2.52 -9.00 -24.58
N MET A 629 1.65 -10.01 -24.59
CA MET A 629 0.58 -10.13 -23.58
C MET A 629 1.21 -10.08 -22.19
N ASP A 630 0.80 -9.07 -21.41
CA ASP A 630 1.27 -8.92 -20.04
C ASP A 630 1.05 -10.22 -19.25
N LYS A 631 1.88 -10.40 -18.21
CA LYS A 631 1.52 -11.33 -17.15
C LYS A 631 0.08 -11.02 -16.72
N CYS A 632 -0.64 -12.05 -16.27
CA CYS A 632 -1.95 -11.85 -15.68
C CYS A 632 -1.85 -10.68 -14.67
N ALA A 633 -2.44 -9.52 -14.98
CA ALA A 633 -2.21 -8.26 -14.25
C ALA A 633 -2.49 -8.41 -12.74
N THR A 634 -3.34 -9.38 -12.42
CA THR A 634 -3.64 -9.87 -11.07
C THR A 634 -2.40 -10.34 -10.30
N VAL A 635 -1.45 -11.05 -10.91
CA VAL A 635 -0.25 -11.58 -10.22
C VAL A 635 0.70 -10.46 -9.81
N ASP A 636 0.92 -9.48 -10.69
CA ASP A 636 1.84 -8.37 -10.40
C ASP A 636 1.27 -7.44 -9.30
N ALA A 637 -0.04 -7.17 -9.33
CA ALA A 637 -0.74 -6.51 -8.23
C ALA A 637 -0.68 -7.33 -6.92
N LEU A 638 -0.63 -8.67 -7.03
CA LEU A 638 -0.52 -9.59 -5.91
C LEU A 638 0.90 -9.76 -5.35
N LEU A 639 1.95 -9.31 -6.05
CA LEU A 639 3.33 -9.49 -5.59
C LEU A 639 4.11 -8.19 -5.38
N GLY A 640 3.50 -7.03 -5.67
CA GLY A 640 4.11 -5.71 -5.41
C GLY A 640 5.35 -5.45 -6.28
N GLY A 641 5.44 -6.10 -7.44
CA GLY A 641 6.58 -6.01 -8.36
C GLY A 641 6.24 -5.32 -9.67
N SER A 642 7.24 -4.71 -10.30
CA SER A 642 7.17 -4.15 -11.65
C SER A 642 6.75 -5.21 -12.66
N VAL A 643 5.83 -4.85 -13.57
CA VAL A 643 5.33 -5.68 -14.67
C VAL A 643 6.49 -6.37 -15.39
N ARG A 644 6.58 -7.71 -15.30
CA ARG A 644 7.61 -8.49 -15.99
C ARG A 644 6.97 -9.20 -17.18
N ARG A 645 7.35 -8.85 -18.42
CA ARG A 645 6.90 -9.52 -19.65
C ARG A 645 7.22 -11.02 -19.66
N ARG A 646 6.42 -11.82 -20.39
CA ARG A 646 6.57 -13.30 -20.48
C ARG A 646 7.81 -13.73 -21.25
N VAL A 647 8.13 -12.97 -22.29
CA VAL A 647 9.34 -13.13 -23.10
C VAL A 647 10.20 -11.88 -22.88
N ALA A 648 11.52 -12.06 -22.80
CA ALA A 648 12.43 -10.94 -22.62
C ALA A 648 12.29 -9.95 -23.81
N PRO A 649 12.32 -8.63 -23.58
CA PRO A 649 12.18 -7.63 -24.65
C PRO A 649 13.19 -7.83 -25.79
N ASP A 650 14.42 -8.24 -25.46
CA ASP A 650 15.50 -8.49 -26.42
C ASP A 650 15.16 -9.63 -27.39
N GLU A 651 14.44 -10.65 -26.91
CA GLU A 651 13.99 -11.78 -27.74
C GLU A 651 12.83 -11.35 -28.66
N VAL A 652 11.92 -10.50 -28.16
CA VAL A 652 10.83 -9.95 -28.98
C VAL A 652 11.38 -9.03 -30.09
N ALA A 653 12.50 -8.34 -29.84
CA ALA A 653 13.14 -7.49 -30.85
C ALA A 653 13.60 -8.27 -32.10
N ALA A 654 13.89 -9.58 -31.98
CA ALA A 654 14.27 -10.42 -33.12
C ALA A 654 13.15 -10.61 -34.16
N ILE A 655 11.87 -10.37 -33.79
CA ILE A 655 10.75 -10.35 -34.75
C ILE A 655 10.95 -9.26 -35.81
N HIS A 656 11.44 -8.09 -35.40
CA HIS A 656 11.60 -6.94 -36.28
C HIS A 656 12.60 -7.23 -37.42
N GLU A 657 13.67 -7.99 -37.16
CA GLU A 657 14.63 -8.39 -38.19
C GLU A 657 13.97 -9.23 -39.30
N ILE A 658 13.07 -10.15 -38.92
CA ILE A 658 12.36 -11.01 -39.89
C ILE A 658 11.26 -10.21 -40.60
N GLU A 659 10.55 -9.32 -39.89
CA GLU A 659 9.59 -8.41 -40.51
C GLU A 659 10.25 -7.57 -41.62
N VAL A 660 11.42 -6.97 -41.33
CA VAL A 660 12.19 -6.19 -42.33
C VAL A 660 12.63 -7.06 -43.51
N MET A 661 13.03 -8.31 -43.26
CA MET A 661 13.41 -9.26 -44.31
C MET A 661 12.25 -9.62 -45.24
N LEU A 662 11.05 -9.85 -44.68
CA LEU A 662 9.84 -10.18 -45.44
C LEU A 662 9.21 -8.97 -46.13
N GLN A 663 9.39 -7.77 -45.59
CA GLN A 663 8.87 -6.52 -46.16
C GLN A 663 9.76 -5.93 -47.24
N SER A 664 11.07 -6.22 -47.22
CA SER A 664 12.00 -5.80 -48.28
C SER A 664 11.61 -6.50 -49.58
N PRO A 665 10.93 -5.82 -50.52
CA PRO A 665 10.52 -6.45 -51.77
C PRO A 665 11.78 -6.82 -52.52
N THR A 666 11.78 -7.97 -53.19
CA THR A 666 12.71 -8.25 -54.29
C THR A 666 12.77 -7.04 -55.21
N GLN A 667 13.81 -6.23 -55.08
CA GLN A 667 14.40 -5.50 -56.20
C GLN A 667 14.93 -6.51 -57.22
#